data_AF-A0A3R6H5D7-F1
#
_entry.id   AF-A0A3R6H5D7-F1
#
_cell.length_a   1.000
_cell.length_b   1.000
_cell.length_c   1.000
_cell.angle_alpha   90.00
_cell.angle_beta   90.00
_cell.angle_gamma   90.00
#
_symmetry.space_group_name_H-M   'P 1'
#
loop_
_entity.id
_entity.type
_entity.pdbx_description
1 polymer ?
#
loop_
_entity_poly.entity_id
_entity_poly.type
_entity_poly.pdbx_seq_one_letter_code
_entity_poly.pdbx_strand_id
1 'polypeptide(L)'
;MILDIEMLRSFYASYSESVAQAKATVKRPLTYAEKVLFAHLFDPTQLRPYKRGIEYVDFRPNRVAMQDATAQMALLQFMNAGKDKVAVPASVHCDHLIRADVGATQDLPEACKTNKEVYDFLKSVSQKYHIGFWGPGAGIIHQVVLENYAFPGGMMVGTDSHTPNAGGLGMVAVGVGGADAVDVLTGQPWELKMPRLIGVHLTGKLSGWATPKDVILEILGILTVKGGTNAILEYFGEGLDSISTTGKATICNMGAELGATCSIFPFDQNASEYLRKTGREEIASLAQMNAAELRADDEVLADPSAFYDQIVEIDLFKVEPHLNGPFTPDAATPISHMKAKGPANDYPMVVEVGLVGSCTNSSYQDLARAASIARQAYEKGIEVKGQLIINPGSEQIRYTAERDGILDDFKKIGALIMTNACGPCIGQWKRHTDDNLRKNAIVTSFNRNFRRRADGNPNTFAFIGSPELTVALTIAGRLDFNPATDTLLDKDGNSVMLDAPTGFTFPPKGFAVEDKGFIAPSEENANVEVVIAPDSNRLQKLAPFAPWDGKDLTDMPLLIKTEGKCTTDHISMAGPWLKFRGHLQNISDNLLMGAVNAFNGESNKVKNQLDGAYVEVSTAAKAYKVKGISSIVVAEDNYGEGSSREHAAMEPRFLNVKVILAKSFARIHETNLKKQGMLALTFCNKDDYNKVQEDDRISLTGLKEFAPGSKLTVILKHKDGSEDSFEVEHTYNDTQIAWFKAGSALNFAAKK
;
A
#
# COMPACT_ATOMS: atom_id res chain seq x y z
N MET A 1 18.26 20.68 6.67
CA MET A 1 18.38 19.85 7.89
C MET A 1 18.19 18.40 7.47
N ILE A 2 19.12 17.51 7.83
CA ILE A 2 18.96 16.07 7.64
C ILE A 2 18.20 15.53 8.85
N LEU A 3 17.08 14.85 8.62
CA LEU A 3 16.25 14.29 9.67
C LEU A 3 16.89 12.99 10.19
N ASP A 4 16.78 12.74 11.48
CA ASP A 4 17.26 11.53 12.16
C ASP A 4 18.78 11.27 12.06
N ILE A 5 19.61 12.30 11.81
CA ILE A 5 21.04 12.14 11.49
C ILE A 5 21.84 11.37 12.54
N GLU A 6 21.57 11.55 13.84
CA GLU A 6 22.29 10.84 14.90
C GLU A 6 22.00 9.32 14.87
N MET A 7 20.75 8.93 14.59
CA MET A 7 20.39 7.52 14.40
C MET A 7 21.10 6.95 13.18
N LEU A 8 21.18 7.71 12.09
CA LEU A 8 21.86 7.29 10.85
C LEU A 8 23.37 7.13 11.03
N ARG A 9 24.03 8.06 11.73
CA ARG A 9 25.46 7.95 12.07
C ARG A 9 25.73 6.69 12.89
N SER A 10 24.90 6.43 13.91
CA SER A 10 25.00 5.21 14.72
C SER A 10 24.78 3.95 13.89
N PHE A 11 23.79 3.95 13.00
CA PHE A 11 23.49 2.83 12.12
C PHE A 11 24.67 2.47 11.22
N TYR A 12 25.21 3.43 10.47
CA TYR A 12 26.31 3.16 9.53
C TYR A 12 27.64 2.85 10.23
N ALA A 13 27.81 3.27 11.48
CA ALA A 13 28.97 2.90 12.27
C ALA A 13 29.00 1.40 12.62
N SER A 14 27.83 0.78 12.81
CA SER A 14 27.72 -0.65 13.18
C SER A 14 27.30 -1.57 12.03
N TYR A 15 26.79 -1.05 10.91
CA TYR A 15 26.17 -1.87 9.87
C TYR A 15 27.10 -2.94 9.29
N SER A 16 28.33 -2.57 8.93
CA SER A 16 29.31 -3.52 8.39
C SER A 16 29.65 -4.65 9.38
N GLU A 17 29.70 -4.35 10.68
CA GLU A 17 29.94 -5.36 11.72
C GLU A 17 28.74 -6.32 11.85
N SER A 18 27.51 -5.81 11.85
CA SER A 18 26.30 -6.64 11.86
C SER A 18 26.23 -7.59 10.66
N VAL A 19 26.59 -7.11 9.46
CA VAL A 19 26.64 -7.95 8.26
C VAL A 19 27.75 -8.99 8.34
N ALA A 20 28.93 -8.62 8.84
CA ALA A 20 30.03 -9.57 9.06
C ALA A 20 29.64 -10.69 10.05
N GLN A 21 28.94 -10.34 11.14
CA GLN A 21 28.41 -11.32 12.09
C GLN A 21 27.37 -12.24 11.45
N ALA A 22 26.49 -11.69 10.62
CA ALA A 22 25.49 -12.47 9.88
C ALA A 22 26.17 -13.48 8.94
N LYS A 23 27.16 -13.05 8.15
CA LYS A 23 27.94 -13.92 7.26
C LYS A 23 28.68 -15.01 8.03
N ALA A 24 29.32 -14.68 9.15
CA ALA A 24 30.05 -15.63 9.99
C ALA A 24 29.14 -16.72 10.58
N THR A 25 27.90 -16.37 10.91
CA THR A 25 26.92 -17.29 11.52
C THR A 25 26.20 -18.14 10.48
N VAL A 26 25.77 -17.51 9.37
CA VAL A 26 25.03 -18.18 8.29
C VAL A 26 25.97 -19.03 7.41
N LYS A 27 27.27 -18.69 7.37
CA LYS A 27 28.35 -19.44 6.69
C LYS A 27 28.12 -19.66 5.19
N ARG A 28 27.49 -18.69 4.53
CA ARG A 28 27.38 -18.59 3.06
C ARG A 28 27.26 -17.12 2.63
N PRO A 29 27.46 -16.81 1.34
CA PRO A 29 27.13 -15.52 0.78
C PRO A 29 25.66 -15.14 1.04
N LEU A 30 25.41 -13.85 1.20
CA LEU A 30 24.10 -13.28 1.51
C LEU A 30 23.60 -12.38 0.38
N THR A 31 22.31 -12.48 0.08
CA THR A 31 21.64 -11.51 -0.78
C THR A 31 21.55 -10.16 -0.06
N TYR A 32 21.24 -9.08 -0.78
CA TYR A 32 21.13 -7.78 -0.15
C TYR A 32 19.99 -7.72 0.88
N ALA A 33 18.82 -8.27 0.54
CA ALA A 33 17.68 -8.35 1.45
C ALA A 33 18.03 -9.10 2.74
N GLU A 34 18.79 -10.19 2.66
CA GLU A 34 19.23 -10.93 3.86
C GLU A 34 20.17 -10.11 4.75
N LYS A 35 21.12 -9.37 4.15
CA LYS A 35 22.00 -8.48 4.91
C LYS A 35 21.19 -7.46 5.70
N VAL A 36 20.19 -6.82 5.06
CA VAL A 36 19.31 -5.86 5.74
C VAL A 36 18.47 -6.55 6.81
N LEU A 37 17.83 -7.69 6.53
CA LEU A 37 17.01 -8.41 7.51
C LEU A 37 17.83 -8.82 8.75
N PHE A 38 19.00 -9.43 8.57
CA PHE A 38 19.82 -9.89 9.69
C PHE A 38 20.41 -8.75 10.51
N ALA A 39 20.74 -7.62 9.89
CA ALA A 39 21.19 -6.42 10.61
C ALA A 39 20.10 -5.78 11.50
N HIS A 40 18.83 -6.18 11.33
CA HIS A 40 17.68 -5.64 12.04
C HIS A 40 16.97 -6.66 12.93
N LEU A 41 17.61 -7.79 13.28
CA LEU A 41 17.04 -8.70 14.28
C LEU A 41 16.81 -7.97 15.60
N PHE A 42 15.66 -8.18 16.23
CA PHE A 42 15.33 -7.54 17.50
C PHE A 42 16.28 -7.98 18.63
N ASP A 43 16.63 -9.27 18.63
CA ASP A 43 17.63 -9.89 19.49
C ASP A 43 18.73 -10.53 18.62
N PRO A 44 19.91 -9.88 18.50
CA PRO A 44 21.02 -10.40 17.70
C PRO A 44 21.53 -11.78 18.13
N THR A 45 21.26 -12.21 19.37
CA THR A 45 21.67 -13.54 19.85
C THR A 45 20.88 -14.67 19.22
N GLN A 46 19.73 -14.39 18.62
CA GLN A 46 18.90 -15.37 17.93
C GLN A 46 19.32 -15.63 16.48
N LEU A 47 20.30 -14.88 15.98
CA LEU A 47 20.76 -14.95 14.60
C LEU A 47 21.17 -16.38 14.24
N ARG A 48 20.52 -16.90 13.19
CA ARG A 48 20.73 -18.23 12.63
C ARG A 48 20.22 -18.26 11.19
N PRO A 49 20.52 -19.29 10.38
CA PRO A 49 19.91 -19.44 9.06
C PRO A 49 18.42 -19.80 9.18
N TYR A 50 17.55 -18.79 9.20
CA TYR A 50 16.10 -18.97 9.24
C TYR A 50 15.56 -19.55 7.92
N LYS A 51 14.54 -20.41 8.03
CA LYS A 51 13.81 -20.97 6.89
C LYS A 51 12.85 -19.94 6.31
N ARG A 52 13.19 -19.45 5.12
CA ARG A 52 12.34 -18.57 4.31
C ARG A 52 10.97 -19.18 4.05
N GLY A 53 9.93 -18.36 4.06
CA GLY A 53 8.55 -18.78 3.82
C GLY A 53 7.94 -19.65 4.93
N ILE A 54 8.63 -19.87 6.05
CA ILE A 54 8.17 -20.75 7.14
C ILE A 54 8.26 -20.05 8.49
N GLU A 55 9.47 -19.67 8.92
CA GLU A 55 9.69 -19.14 10.28
C GLU A 55 9.26 -17.67 10.40
N TYR A 56 8.71 -17.31 11.58
CA TYR A 56 8.53 -15.92 11.98
C TYR A 56 9.79 -15.42 12.69
N VAL A 57 10.15 -14.18 12.42
CA VAL A 57 11.37 -13.54 12.92
C VAL A 57 10.99 -12.17 13.47
N ASP A 58 11.56 -11.84 14.63
CA ASP A 58 11.37 -10.57 15.29
C ASP A 58 12.43 -9.57 14.83
N PHE A 59 11.97 -8.46 14.28
CA PHE A 59 12.81 -7.38 13.77
C PHE A 59 12.62 -6.08 14.55
N ARG A 60 13.60 -5.18 14.40
CA ARG A 60 13.61 -3.83 14.96
C ARG A 60 13.77 -2.80 13.83
N PRO A 61 12.66 -2.36 13.21
CA PRO A 61 12.70 -1.29 12.21
C PRO A 61 13.31 0.00 12.77
N ASN A 62 14.02 0.77 11.94
CA ASN A 62 14.63 2.03 12.37
C ASN A 62 13.61 3.15 12.53
N ARG A 63 12.47 3.07 11.83
CA ARG A 63 11.44 4.13 11.83
C ARG A 63 10.05 3.62 11.48
N VAL A 64 9.06 4.48 11.76
CA VAL A 64 7.66 4.32 11.36
C VAL A 64 7.18 5.52 10.54
N ALA A 65 6.38 5.29 9.50
CA ALA A 65 5.68 6.35 8.79
C ALA A 65 4.17 6.05 8.70
N MET A 66 3.33 7.04 8.98
CA MET A 66 1.88 6.88 8.99
C MET A 66 1.21 7.96 8.16
N GLN A 67 0.13 7.62 7.46
CA GLN A 67 -0.68 8.57 6.69
C GLN A 67 -2.02 8.82 7.40
N ASP A 68 -2.60 10.00 7.25
CA ASP A 68 -3.73 10.50 8.06
C ASP A 68 -4.97 9.59 8.11
N ALA A 69 -5.27 8.79 7.08
CA ALA A 69 -6.38 7.84 7.11
C ALA A 69 -6.11 6.59 7.98
N THR A 70 -4.85 6.24 8.25
CA THR A 70 -4.49 5.10 9.14
C THR A 70 -3.85 5.55 10.45
N ALA A 71 -3.15 6.69 10.45
CA ALA A 71 -2.54 7.31 11.61
C ALA A 71 -3.56 7.58 12.73
N GLN A 72 -4.80 7.92 12.36
CA GLN A 72 -5.88 8.12 13.34
C GLN A 72 -6.02 6.92 14.28
N MET A 73 -6.23 5.74 13.72
CA MET A 73 -6.47 4.53 14.50
C MET A 73 -5.19 3.98 15.13
N ALA A 74 -4.05 4.07 14.45
CA ALA A 74 -2.75 3.69 15.01
C ALA A 74 -2.42 4.52 16.26
N LEU A 75 -2.63 5.84 16.22
CA LEU A 75 -2.30 6.73 17.34
C LEU A 75 -3.32 6.65 18.48
N LEU A 76 -4.61 6.39 18.17
CA LEU A 76 -5.59 6.04 19.20
C LEU A 76 -5.23 4.74 19.94
N GLN A 77 -4.69 3.75 19.24
CA GLN A 77 -4.16 2.53 19.86
C GLN A 77 -2.87 2.81 20.67
N PHE A 78 -1.96 3.63 20.14
CA PHE A 78 -0.74 4.04 20.84
C PHE A 78 -1.03 4.79 22.15
N MET A 79 -2.02 5.67 22.15
CA MET A 79 -2.48 6.37 23.37
C MET A 79 -2.88 5.39 24.49
N ASN A 80 -3.42 4.23 24.13
CA ASN A 80 -3.80 3.19 25.08
C ASN A 80 -2.61 2.30 25.54
N ALA A 81 -1.43 2.43 24.90
CA ALA A 81 -0.24 1.68 25.29
C ALA A 81 0.48 2.28 26.52
N GLY A 82 0.07 3.48 26.98
CA GLY A 82 0.60 4.10 28.20
C GLY A 82 2.06 4.59 28.09
N LYS A 83 2.58 4.79 26.87
CA LYS A 83 3.92 5.36 26.64
C LYS A 83 3.86 6.89 26.59
N ASP A 84 4.92 7.54 27.07
CA ASP A 84 5.04 9.01 27.04
C ASP A 84 5.54 9.54 25.69
N LYS A 85 6.30 8.74 24.94
CA LYS A 85 6.76 9.04 23.57
C LYS A 85 7.04 7.78 22.78
N VAL A 86 7.18 7.93 21.47
CA VAL A 86 7.54 6.84 20.56
C VAL A 86 8.99 6.36 20.77
N ALA A 87 9.23 5.06 20.60
CA ALA A 87 10.53 4.43 20.82
C ALA A 87 11.51 4.58 19.63
N VAL A 88 10.98 4.86 18.44
CA VAL A 88 11.75 5.09 17.21
C VAL A 88 11.26 6.34 16.51
N PRO A 89 12.07 7.00 15.66
CA PRO A 89 11.61 8.09 14.81
C PRO A 89 10.31 7.73 14.06
N ALA A 90 9.35 8.64 14.14
CA ALA A 90 8.04 8.45 13.55
C ALA A 90 7.56 9.73 12.84
N SER A 91 6.73 9.56 11.82
CA SER A 91 6.14 10.70 11.09
C SER A 91 4.69 10.44 10.69
N VAL A 92 3.84 11.45 10.80
CA VAL A 92 2.46 11.49 10.27
C VAL A 92 2.41 12.37 9.03
N HIS A 93 1.68 11.95 8.00
CA HIS A 93 1.52 12.65 6.71
C HIS A 93 0.04 12.86 6.38
N CYS A 94 -0.38 14.11 6.12
CA CYS A 94 -1.77 14.45 5.80
C CYS A 94 -2.03 14.53 4.29
N ASP A 95 -2.30 13.38 3.67
CA ASP A 95 -2.40 13.22 2.21
C ASP A 95 -3.63 12.43 1.71
N HIS A 96 -4.37 11.73 2.57
CA HIS A 96 -5.54 10.93 2.17
C HIS A 96 -6.88 11.63 2.37
N LEU A 97 -6.96 12.74 3.12
CA LEU A 97 -8.22 13.42 3.41
C LEU A 97 -8.51 14.64 2.50
N ILE A 98 -7.62 14.92 1.54
CA ILE A 98 -7.79 16.01 0.56
C ILE A 98 -8.52 15.45 -0.67
N ARG A 99 -9.74 15.93 -0.91
CA ARG A 99 -10.57 15.55 -2.06
C ARG A 99 -10.25 16.43 -3.26
N ALA A 100 -9.86 15.82 -4.38
CA ALA A 100 -9.74 16.49 -5.66
C ALA A 100 -11.13 16.87 -6.21
N ASP A 101 -11.29 18.13 -6.63
CA ASP A 101 -12.53 18.66 -7.21
C ASP A 101 -12.21 19.65 -8.34
N VAL A 102 -11.78 20.86 -7.99
CA VAL A 102 -11.60 21.98 -8.94
C VAL A 102 -10.17 22.53 -9.00
N GLY A 103 -9.24 21.95 -8.25
CA GLY A 103 -7.81 22.30 -8.28
C GLY A 103 -7.26 22.79 -6.94
N ALA A 104 -5.93 22.79 -6.85
CA ALA A 104 -5.19 22.94 -5.59
C ALA A 104 -5.59 24.17 -4.75
N THR A 105 -5.81 25.32 -5.39
CA THR A 105 -6.11 26.60 -4.73
C THR A 105 -7.40 26.57 -3.92
N GLN A 106 -8.38 25.77 -4.32
CA GLN A 106 -9.67 25.65 -3.61
C GLN A 106 -9.75 24.36 -2.78
N ASP A 107 -9.22 23.25 -3.32
CA ASP A 107 -9.35 21.94 -2.71
C ASP A 107 -8.60 21.84 -1.37
N LEU A 108 -7.41 22.45 -1.25
CA LEU A 108 -6.62 22.40 -0.01
C LEU A 108 -7.26 23.22 1.14
N PRO A 109 -7.65 24.50 0.96
CA PRO A 109 -8.37 25.23 2.01
C PRO A 109 -9.67 24.54 2.44
N GLU A 110 -10.44 23.99 1.50
CA GLU A 110 -11.67 23.27 1.82
C GLU A 110 -11.40 21.98 2.59
N ALA A 111 -10.34 21.23 2.24
CA ALA A 111 -9.92 20.07 3.01
C ALA A 111 -9.47 20.44 4.44
N CYS A 112 -8.75 21.55 4.60
CA CYS A 112 -8.34 22.06 5.92
C CYS A 112 -9.54 22.43 6.79
N LYS A 113 -10.59 23.01 6.21
CA LYS A 113 -11.84 23.32 6.89
C LYS A 113 -12.64 22.06 7.24
N THR A 114 -12.87 21.19 6.25
CA THR A 114 -13.68 19.97 6.38
C THR A 114 -13.06 18.93 7.33
N ASN A 115 -11.74 18.84 7.39
CA ASN A 115 -11.02 17.86 8.20
C ASN A 115 -10.27 18.48 9.39
N LYS A 116 -10.59 19.74 9.75
CA LYS A 116 -9.92 20.47 10.83
C LYS A 116 -9.77 19.66 12.10
N GLU A 117 -10.85 19.01 12.54
CA GLU A 117 -10.86 18.19 13.76
C GLU A 117 -9.83 17.06 13.72
N VAL A 118 -9.74 16.34 12.59
CA VAL A 118 -8.79 15.24 12.42
C VAL A 118 -7.35 15.77 12.33
N TYR A 119 -7.12 16.87 11.61
CA TYR A 119 -5.79 17.46 11.53
C TYR A 119 -5.31 18.04 12.85
N ASP A 120 -6.19 18.66 13.64
CA ASP A 120 -5.87 19.14 14.99
C ASP A 120 -5.54 17.97 15.93
N PHE A 121 -6.30 16.87 15.85
CA PHE A 121 -5.97 15.64 16.58
C PHE A 121 -4.59 15.11 16.18
N LEU A 122 -4.35 14.89 14.88
CA LEU A 122 -3.09 14.33 14.39
C LEU A 122 -1.89 15.23 14.73
N LYS A 123 -2.06 16.55 14.67
CA LYS A 123 -1.04 17.52 15.07
C LYS A 123 -0.76 17.43 16.58
N SER A 124 -1.80 17.53 17.42
CA SER A 124 -1.65 17.54 18.88
C SER A 124 -1.11 16.21 19.42
N VAL A 125 -1.57 15.07 18.90
CA VAL A 125 -1.05 13.75 19.28
C VAL A 125 0.40 13.56 18.83
N SER A 126 0.77 14.08 17.65
CA SER A 126 2.15 14.02 17.18
C SER A 126 3.08 14.87 18.04
N GLN A 127 2.64 16.07 18.41
CA GLN A 127 3.36 16.95 19.33
C GLN A 127 3.57 16.30 20.69
N LYS A 128 2.51 15.72 21.28
CA LYS A 128 2.58 15.06 22.59
C LYS A 128 3.58 13.90 22.62
N TYR A 129 3.57 13.05 21.59
CA TYR A 129 4.32 11.80 21.58
C TYR A 129 5.64 11.85 20.79
N HIS A 130 6.15 13.06 20.50
CA HIS A 130 7.42 13.27 19.81
C HIS A 130 7.48 12.68 18.39
N ILE A 131 6.43 12.92 17.60
CA ILE A 131 6.27 12.43 16.23
C ILE A 131 6.34 13.62 15.26
N GLY A 132 7.04 13.46 14.15
CA GLY A 132 7.11 14.49 13.11
C GLY A 132 5.78 14.62 12.38
N PHE A 133 5.31 15.84 12.11
CA PHE A 133 4.00 16.05 11.49
C PHE A 133 4.13 16.81 10.17
N TRP A 134 3.74 16.18 9.07
CA TRP A 134 3.60 16.81 7.76
C TRP A 134 2.13 17.18 7.53
N GLY A 135 1.88 18.49 7.52
CA GLY A 135 0.54 19.05 7.40
C GLY A 135 -0.11 18.82 6.03
N PRO A 136 -1.41 19.14 5.91
CA PRO A 136 -2.14 18.97 4.66
C PRO A 136 -1.51 19.80 3.55
N GLY A 137 -1.29 19.17 2.39
CA GLY A 137 -0.60 19.82 1.26
C GLY A 137 0.91 19.87 1.38
N ALA A 138 1.53 19.09 2.29
CA ALA A 138 2.98 18.91 2.32
C ALA A 138 3.47 17.89 1.28
N GLY A 139 2.70 16.82 1.06
CA GLY A 139 3.02 15.79 0.09
C GLY A 139 2.51 14.41 0.48
N ILE A 140 2.56 13.50 -0.48
CA ILE A 140 2.19 12.10 -0.32
C ILE A 140 3.30 11.38 0.44
N ILE A 141 2.92 10.59 1.44
CA ILE A 141 3.81 9.91 2.40
C ILE A 141 5.06 9.31 1.75
N HIS A 142 4.92 8.57 0.66
CA HIS A 142 6.03 7.84 0.03
C HIS A 142 7.02 8.75 -0.69
N GLN A 143 6.54 9.82 -1.31
CA GLN A 143 7.39 10.83 -1.94
C GLN A 143 8.18 11.58 -0.88
N VAL A 144 7.50 12.00 0.20
CA VAL A 144 8.15 12.67 1.33
C VAL A 144 9.15 11.74 2.02
N VAL A 145 8.84 10.44 2.15
CA VAL A 145 9.76 9.41 2.65
C VAL A 145 10.99 9.28 1.78
N LEU A 146 10.84 9.15 0.46
CA LEU A 146 11.99 9.02 -0.44
C LEU A 146 12.90 10.26 -0.38
N GLU A 147 12.31 11.45 -0.32
CA GLU A 147 13.02 12.74 -0.30
C GLU A 147 13.78 13.01 1.00
N ASN A 148 13.25 12.57 2.15
CA ASN A 148 13.71 13.02 3.47
C ASN A 148 14.14 11.90 4.43
N TYR A 149 13.63 10.67 4.28
CA TYR A 149 13.69 9.63 5.33
C TYR A 149 14.27 8.29 4.90
N ALA A 150 14.12 7.90 3.63
CA ALA A 150 14.68 6.65 3.11
C ALA A 150 16.21 6.74 3.04
N PHE A 151 16.89 5.63 3.31
CA PHE A 151 18.34 5.49 3.20
C PHE A 151 18.75 4.04 2.93
N PRO A 152 19.90 3.81 2.27
CA PRO A 152 20.42 2.47 2.00
C PRO A 152 20.69 1.65 3.26
N GLY A 153 20.26 0.39 3.25
CA GLY A 153 20.52 -0.59 4.30
C GLY A 153 19.50 -0.56 5.43
N GLY A 154 18.65 0.48 5.52
CA GLY A 154 17.67 0.63 6.58
C GLY A 154 16.48 -0.32 6.47
N MET A 155 15.71 -0.39 7.56
CA MET A 155 14.42 -1.05 7.67
C MET A 155 13.34 -0.10 8.20
N MET A 156 12.17 -0.06 7.56
CA MET A 156 11.03 0.69 8.08
C MET A 156 9.71 -0.05 7.89
N VAL A 157 8.75 0.31 8.74
CA VAL A 157 7.35 -0.03 8.53
C VAL A 157 6.54 1.23 8.27
N GLY A 158 5.53 1.11 7.42
CA GLY A 158 4.59 2.20 7.14
C GLY A 158 3.16 1.71 7.15
N THR A 159 2.22 2.51 7.67
CA THR A 159 0.79 2.14 7.70
C THR A 159 0.12 2.35 6.34
N ASP A 160 0.81 1.93 5.28
CA ASP A 160 0.39 2.03 3.88
C ASP A 160 1.05 0.93 3.04
N SER A 161 0.32 0.36 2.09
CA SER A 161 0.80 -0.74 1.25
C SER A 161 1.96 -0.37 0.33
N HIS A 162 2.06 0.89 -0.08
CA HIS A 162 3.07 1.36 -1.05
C HIS A 162 4.37 1.85 -0.38
N THR A 163 4.51 1.61 0.92
CA THR A 163 5.77 1.80 1.68
C THR A 163 7.01 1.18 1.01
N PRO A 164 6.91 0.04 0.27
CA PRO A 164 8.02 -0.49 -0.54
C PRO A 164 8.67 0.51 -1.51
N ASN A 165 8.03 1.65 -1.82
CA ASN A 165 8.64 2.75 -2.59
C ASN A 165 10.06 3.13 -2.11
N ALA A 166 10.32 3.11 -0.79
CA ALA A 166 11.64 3.42 -0.24
C ALA A 166 12.74 2.39 -0.60
N GLY A 167 12.36 1.21 -1.09
CA GLY A 167 13.26 0.21 -1.63
C GLY A 167 14.03 0.66 -2.88
N GLY A 168 13.52 1.67 -3.59
CA GLY A 168 14.26 2.34 -4.66
C GLY A 168 15.53 3.06 -4.19
N LEU A 169 15.64 3.32 -2.88
CA LEU A 169 16.83 3.86 -2.22
C LEU A 169 17.44 2.83 -1.25
N GLY A 170 17.26 1.54 -1.55
CA GLY A 170 17.93 0.43 -0.87
C GLY A 170 17.47 0.15 0.55
N MET A 171 16.20 0.42 0.87
CA MET A 171 15.64 0.18 2.19
C MET A 171 14.67 -1.02 2.18
N VAL A 172 14.71 -1.90 3.18
CA VAL A 172 13.62 -2.87 3.42
C VAL A 172 12.45 -2.12 4.04
N ALA A 173 11.49 -1.72 3.22
CA ALA A 173 10.36 -0.89 3.63
C ALA A 173 9.04 -1.65 3.44
N VAL A 174 8.34 -1.94 4.54
CA VAL A 174 7.20 -2.88 4.54
C VAL A 174 5.90 -2.18 4.93
N GLY A 175 4.85 -2.40 4.14
CA GLY A 175 3.50 -1.96 4.48
C GLY A 175 2.88 -2.85 5.57
N VAL A 176 2.31 -2.21 6.59
CA VAL A 176 1.71 -2.86 7.77
C VAL A 176 0.40 -2.20 8.19
N GLY A 177 -0.35 -2.84 9.10
CA GLY A 177 -1.49 -2.22 9.78
C GLY A 177 -1.05 -1.30 10.93
N GLY A 178 -2.00 -0.55 11.50
CA GLY A 178 -1.70 0.36 12.61
C GLY A 178 -1.18 -0.35 13.86
N ALA A 179 -1.72 -1.51 14.21
CA ALA A 179 -1.25 -2.30 15.35
C ALA A 179 0.23 -2.72 15.26
N ASP A 180 0.72 -3.15 14.08
CA ASP A 180 2.13 -3.47 13.87
C ASP A 180 3.01 -2.22 14.00
N ALA A 181 2.54 -1.08 13.49
CA ALA A 181 3.23 0.19 13.71
C ALA A 181 3.31 0.51 15.20
N VAL A 182 2.24 0.29 15.97
CA VAL A 182 2.22 0.49 17.43
C VAL A 182 3.23 -0.40 18.15
N ASP A 183 3.46 -1.65 17.73
CA ASP A 183 4.53 -2.47 18.32
C ASP A 183 5.88 -1.75 18.22
N VAL A 184 6.24 -1.30 17.02
CA VAL A 184 7.50 -0.60 16.77
C VAL A 184 7.56 0.72 17.53
N LEU A 185 6.48 1.50 17.52
CA LEU A 185 6.36 2.76 18.25
C LEU A 185 6.49 2.56 19.77
N THR A 186 6.13 1.39 20.30
CA THR A 186 6.23 1.06 21.74
C THR A 186 7.52 0.31 22.09
N GLY A 187 8.41 0.08 21.11
CA GLY A 187 9.69 -0.62 21.27
C GLY A 187 9.57 -2.14 21.38
N GLN A 188 8.41 -2.71 21.02
CA GLN A 188 8.20 -4.15 20.95
C GLN A 188 8.81 -4.74 19.67
N PRO A 189 9.13 -6.05 19.66
CA PRO A 189 9.55 -6.72 18.43
C PRO A 189 8.44 -6.65 17.37
N TRP A 190 8.83 -6.35 16.14
CA TRP A 190 7.95 -6.47 14.98
C TRP A 190 8.16 -7.83 14.32
N GLU A 191 7.13 -8.66 14.38
CA GLU A 191 7.18 -10.02 13.86
C GLU A 191 6.87 -10.03 12.36
N LEU A 192 7.76 -10.63 11.57
CA LEU A 192 7.58 -10.84 10.14
C LEU A 192 7.96 -12.27 9.78
N LYS A 193 7.12 -12.92 8.96
CA LYS A 193 7.46 -14.20 8.35
C LYS A 193 8.68 -14.03 7.43
N MET A 194 9.76 -14.76 7.69
CA MET A 194 11.02 -14.66 6.94
C MET A 194 10.71 -14.75 5.43
N PRO A 195 10.93 -13.70 4.63
CA PRO A 195 10.47 -13.71 3.25
C PRO A 195 11.24 -14.71 2.38
N ARG A 196 10.56 -15.28 1.38
CA ARG A 196 11.25 -15.83 0.20
C ARG A 196 11.91 -14.70 -0.57
N LEU A 197 12.84 -15.01 -1.46
CA LEU A 197 13.52 -14.02 -2.29
C LEU A 197 13.30 -14.33 -3.77
N ILE A 198 12.82 -13.33 -4.50
CA ILE A 198 12.70 -13.37 -5.96
C ILE A 198 13.77 -12.44 -6.51
N GLY A 199 14.75 -12.99 -7.22
CA GLY A 199 15.76 -12.22 -7.92
C GLY A 199 15.21 -11.73 -9.25
N VAL A 200 15.28 -10.42 -9.51
CA VAL A 200 14.90 -9.84 -10.81
C VAL A 200 16.15 -9.33 -11.50
N HIS A 201 16.60 -10.04 -12.53
CA HIS A 201 17.78 -9.71 -13.31
C HIS A 201 17.40 -8.76 -14.44
N LEU A 202 17.92 -7.53 -14.39
CA LEU A 202 17.70 -6.51 -15.42
C LEU A 202 18.95 -6.39 -16.30
N THR A 203 18.78 -6.61 -17.61
CA THR A 203 19.84 -6.45 -18.62
C THR A 203 19.51 -5.36 -19.62
N GLY A 204 20.52 -4.76 -20.25
CA GLY A 204 20.32 -3.73 -21.27
C GLY A 204 19.86 -2.39 -20.70
N LYS A 205 19.18 -1.57 -21.51
CA LYS A 205 18.66 -0.25 -21.10
C LYS A 205 17.35 0.08 -21.79
N LEU A 206 16.49 0.79 -21.08
CA LEU A 206 15.25 1.33 -21.63
C LEU A 206 15.52 2.31 -22.78
N SER A 207 14.63 2.37 -23.76
CA SER A 207 14.78 3.25 -24.91
C SER A 207 13.45 3.83 -25.40
N GLY A 208 13.52 4.97 -26.09
CA GLY A 208 12.35 5.65 -26.65
C GLY A 208 11.31 6.02 -25.60
N TRP A 209 10.13 5.41 -25.70
CA TRP A 209 8.98 5.66 -24.84
C TRP A 209 8.91 4.76 -23.60
N ALA A 210 9.74 3.72 -23.52
CA ALA A 210 9.74 2.80 -22.39
C ALA A 210 10.34 3.45 -21.14
N THR A 211 9.76 3.12 -19.98
CA THR A 211 10.04 3.75 -18.70
C THR A 211 10.21 2.72 -17.59
N PRO A 212 10.73 3.12 -16.41
CA PRO A 212 10.74 2.24 -15.24
C PRO A 212 9.35 1.73 -14.84
N LYS A 213 8.28 2.48 -15.15
CA LYS A 213 6.90 2.04 -14.94
C LYS A 213 6.57 0.83 -15.80
N ASP A 214 7.00 0.79 -17.05
CA ASP A 214 6.72 -0.32 -17.96
C ASP A 214 7.40 -1.62 -17.49
N VAL A 215 8.59 -1.53 -16.89
CA VAL A 215 9.29 -2.68 -16.30
C VAL A 215 8.43 -3.39 -15.25
N ILE A 216 7.87 -2.64 -14.29
CA ILE A 216 7.04 -3.24 -13.24
C ILE A 216 5.66 -3.68 -13.76
N LEU A 217 5.12 -3.01 -14.77
CA LEU A 217 3.89 -3.45 -15.45
C LEU A 217 4.07 -4.78 -16.18
N GLU A 218 5.24 -5.00 -16.80
CA GLU A 218 5.61 -6.28 -17.43
C GLU A 218 5.81 -7.37 -16.38
N ILE A 219 6.55 -7.09 -15.30
CA ILE A 219 6.74 -8.03 -14.18
C ILE A 219 5.39 -8.43 -13.56
N LEU A 220 4.45 -7.49 -13.42
CA LEU A 220 3.08 -7.78 -12.98
C LEU A 220 2.36 -8.74 -13.92
N GLY A 221 2.54 -8.61 -15.24
CA GLY A 221 2.02 -9.56 -16.21
C GLY A 221 2.64 -10.96 -16.10
N ILE A 222 3.92 -11.06 -15.72
CA ILE A 222 4.64 -12.33 -15.56
C ILE A 222 4.26 -13.04 -14.25
N LEU A 223 4.30 -12.30 -13.14
CA LEU A 223 4.16 -12.86 -11.80
C LEU A 223 2.72 -12.85 -11.28
N THR A 224 1.84 -12.05 -11.87
CA THR A 224 0.45 -11.79 -11.42
C THR A 224 0.36 -11.17 -10.03
N VAL A 225 -0.85 -10.79 -9.60
CA VAL A 225 -1.08 -10.20 -8.25
C VAL A 225 -0.74 -11.12 -7.06
N LYS A 226 -0.40 -12.39 -7.30
CA LYS A 226 -0.05 -13.36 -6.26
C LYS A 226 1.42 -13.76 -6.24
N GLY A 227 2.18 -13.50 -7.30
CA GLY A 227 3.52 -14.07 -7.48
C GLY A 227 4.54 -13.64 -6.43
N GLY A 228 4.38 -12.42 -5.89
CA GLY A 228 5.26 -11.88 -4.84
C GLY A 228 4.88 -12.27 -3.41
N THR A 229 3.78 -12.98 -3.18
CA THR A 229 3.26 -13.23 -1.82
C THR A 229 4.32 -13.83 -0.90
N ASN A 230 4.52 -13.17 0.26
CA ASN A 230 5.54 -13.51 1.26
C ASN A 230 6.99 -13.56 0.72
N ALA A 231 7.29 -12.76 -0.32
CA ALA A 231 8.62 -12.63 -0.88
C ALA A 231 9.09 -11.17 -0.91
N ILE A 232 10.40 -10.97 -0.91
CA ILE A 232 11.04 -9.71 -1.30
C ILE A 232 11.53 -9.88 -2.74
N LEU A 233 11.22 -8.90 -3.60
CA LEU A 233 11.85 -8.80 -4.91
C LEU A 233 13.16 -8.03 -4.77
N GLU A 234 14.27 -8.67 -5.10
CA GLU A 234 15.60 -8.08 -5.09
C GLU A 234 16.08 -7.91 -6.54
N TYR A 235 16.35 -6.67 -6.94
CA TYR A 235 16.76 -6.34 -8.30
C TYR A 235 18.28 -6.34 -8.43
N PHE A 236 18.80 -6.95 -9.50
CA PHE A 236 20.23 -7.02 -9.80
C PHE A 236 20.49 -7.02 -11.32
N GLY A 237 21.77 -6.91 -11.72
CA GLY A 237 22.19 -6.86 -13.12
C GLY A 237 22.65 -5.48 -13.59
N GLU A 238 23.28 -5.43 -14.76
CA GLU A 238 23.83 -4.21 -15.35
C GLU A 238 22.77 -3.16 -15.72
N GLY A 239 21.52 -3.59 -15.95
CA GLY A 239 20.43 -2.69 -16.32
C GLY A 239 20.06 -1.69 -15.21
N LEU A 240 20.44 -1.97 -13.96
CA LEU A 240 20.20 -1.10 -12.81
C LEU A 240 20.82 0.28 -12.97
N ASP A 241 21.98 0.38 -13.62
CA ASP A 241 22.71 1.64 -13.81
C ASP A 241 21.96 2.60 -14.74
N SER A 242 21.06 2.07 -15.58
CA SER A 242 20.25 2.85 -16.51
C SER A 242 18.98 3.44 -15.88
N ILE A 243 18.64 3.06 -14.64
CA ILE A 243 17.39 3.44 -13.97
C ILE A 243 17.71 4.42 -12.83
N SER A 244 17.09 5.60 -12.86
CA SER A 244 17.23 6.59 -11.79
C SER A 244 16.65 6.07 -10.47
N THR A 245 17.07 6.65 -9.34
CA THR A 245 16.53 6.33 -8.01
C THR A 245 15.01 6.47 -7.93
N THR A 246 14.44 7.50 -8.55
CA THR A 246 12.98 7.68 -8.59
C THR A 246 12.30 6.65 -9.47
N GLY A 247 12.93 6.22 -10.57
CA GLY A 247 12.46 5.09 -11.38
C GLY A 247 12.51 3.75 -10.64
N LYS A 248 13.58 3.50 -9.87
CA LYS A 248 13.68 2.34 -8.96
C LYS A 248 12.60 2.37 -7.90
N ALA A 249 12.28 3.56 -7.37
CA ALA A 249 11.19 3.75 -6.42
C ALA A 249 9.82 3.45 -7.05
N THR A 250 9.56 3.87 -8.29
CA THR A 250 8.36 3.48 -9.07
C THR A 250 8.22 1.96 -9.16
N ILE A 251 9.30 1.26 -9.52
CA ILE A 251 9.32 -0.20 -9.61
C ILE A 251 9.00 -0.83 -8.24
N CYS A 252 9.67 -0.38 -7.18
CA CYS A 252 9.45 -0.93 -5.84
C CYS A 252 8.06 -0.63 -5.28
N ASN A 253 7.53 0.56 -5.56
CA ASN A 253 6.18 0.99 -5.17
C ASN A 253 5.14 -0.03 -5.64
N MET A 254 5.19 -0.37 -6.94
CA MET A 254 4.25 -1.31 -7.55
C MET A 254 4.57 -2.79 -7.31
N GLY A 255 5.68 -3.09 -6.62
CA GLY A 255 5.90 -4.42 -6.04
C GLY A 255 4.80 -4.79 -5.03
N ALA A 256 4.10 -3.81 -4.44
CA ALA A 256 2.95 -4.04 -3.58
C ALA A 256 1.79 -4.77 -4.31
N GLU A 257 1.60 -4.49 -5.60
CA GLU A 257 0.56 -5.11 -6.42
C GLU A 257 0.84 -6.58 -6.74
N LEU A 258 2.08 -7.06 -6.58
CA LEU A 258 2.45 -8.49 -6.66
C LEU A 258 2.12 -9.26 -5.38
N GLY A 259 1.63 -8.58 -4.33
CA GLY A 259 1.52 -9.12 -2.99
C GLY A 259 2.87 -9.24 -2.26
N ALA A 260 3.93 -8.61 -2.77
CA ALA A 260 5.26 -8.68 -2.19
C ALA A 260 5.31 -8.09 -0.78
N THR A 261 6.17 -8.65 0.07
CA THR A 261 6.51 -8.06 1.37
C THR A 261 7.13 -6.68 1.17
N CYS A 262 8.10 -6.58 0.26
CA CYS A 262 8.61 -5.35 -0.32
C CYS A 262 9.43 -5.64 -1.58
N SER A 263 10.11 -4.62 -2.08
CA SER A 263 11.04 -4.67 -3.21
C SER A 263 12.27 -3.84 -2.85
N ILE A 264 13.45 -4.20 -3.35
CA ILE A 264 14.70 -3.51 -2.99
C ILE A 264 15.72 -3.49 -4.13
N PHE A 265 16.34 -2.33 -4.33
CA PHE A 265 17.53 -2.16 -5.18
C PHE A 265 18.79 -1.97 -4.32
N PRO A 266 19.96 -2.45 -4.73
CA PRO A 266 21.22 -2.19 -4.04
C PRO A 266 21.59 -0.70 -4.12
N PHE A 267 22.47 -0.26 -3.22
CA PHE A 267 23.07 1.07 -3.29
C PHE A 267 23.97 1.19 -4.51
N ASP A 268 23.77 2.26 -5.29
CA ASP A 268 24.54 2.57 -6.49
C ASP A 268 24.82 4.08 -6.63
N GLN A 269 25.44 4.46 -7.75
CA GLN A 269 25.75 5.88 -8.00
C GLN A 269 24.48 6.74 -8.15
N ASN A 270 23.39 6.21 -8.71
CA ASN A 270 22.11 6.92 -8.79
C ASN A 270 21.55 7.22 -7.39
N ALA A 271 21.60 6.24 -6.47
CA ALA A 271 21.19 6.43 -5.07
C ALA A 271 22.07 7.48 -4.37
N SER A 272 23.39 7.39 -4.59
CA SER A 272 24.38 8.35 -4.09
C SER A 272 24.07 9.77 -4.59
N GLU A 273 23.86 9.97 -5.89
CA GLU A 273 23.51 11.27 -6.46
C GLU A 273 22.17 11.78 -5.93
N TYR A 274 21.14 10.95 -5.84
CA TYR A 274 19.83 11.35 -5.34
C TYR A 274 19.89 11.87 -3.89
N LEU A 275 20.61 11.17 -3.01
CA LEU A 275 20.86 11.64 -1.63
C LEU A 275 21.50 13.03 -1.63
N ARG A 276 22.55 13.25 -2.42
CA ARG A 276 23.22 14.56 -2.53
C ARG A 276 22.27 15.65 -3.03
N LYS A 277 21.54 15.38 -4.12
CA LYS A 277 20.62 16.33 -4.76
C LYS A 277 19.45 16.73 -3.86
N THR A 278 19.04 15.88 -2.91
CA THR A 278 18.02 16.25 -1.91
C THR A 278 18.61 16.73 -0.58
N GLY A 279 19.89 17.14 -0.57
CA GLY A 279 20.53 17.77 0.60
C GLY A 279 20.97 16.80 1.69
N ARG A 280 21.17 15.53 1.34
CA ARG A 280 21.60 14.44 2.25
C ARG A 280 23.00 13.91 1.90
N GLU A 281 23.92 14.83 1.57
CA GLU A 281 25.32 14.53 1.22
C GLU A 281 26.04 13.67 2.26
N GLU A 282 25.78 13.94 3.55
CA GLU A 282 26.39 13.16 4.63
C GLU A 282 25.93 11.69 4.60
N ILE A 283 24.64 11.43 4.35
CA ILE A 283 24.11 10.06 4.20
C ILE A 283 24.73 9.39 2.97
N ALA A 284 24.88 10.12 1.85
CA ALA A 284 25.53 9.57 0.67
C ALA A 284 26.98 9.13 0.96
N SER A 285 27.70 9.92 1.75
CA SER A 285 29.07 9.62 2.16
C SER A 285 29.15 8.42 3.12
N LEU A 286 28.26 8.35 4.10
CA LEU A 286 28.14 7.22 5.03
C LEU A 286 27.79 5.90 4.31
N ALA A 287 26.84 5.96 3.38
CA ALA A 287 26.47 4.83 2.53
C ALA A 287 27.64 4.42 1.62
N GLN A 288 28.36 5.38 1.02
CA GLN A 288 29.53 5.09 0.19
C GLN A 288 30.63 4.34 0.95
N MET A 289 30.85 4.68 2.22
CA MET A 289 31.81 3.96 3.09
C MET A 289 31.36 2.52 3.42
N ASN A 290 30.07 2.22 3.34
CA ASN A 290 29.48 0.90 3.55
C ASN A 290 29.05 0.20 2.24
N ALA A 291 29.44 0.72 1.08
CA ALA A 291 28.87 0.31 -0.21
C ALA A 291 29.01 -1.20 -0.52
N ALA A 292 30.06 -1.84 -0.03
CA ALA A 292 30.27 -3.29 -0.19
C ALA A 292 29.18 -4.12 0.50
N GLU A 293 28.63 -3.64 1.62
CA GLU A 293 27.58 -4.33 2.37
C GLU A 293 26.17 -3.88 2.00
N LEU A 294 26.04 -2.80 1.23
CA LEU A 294 24.76 -2.28 0.73
C LEU A 294 24.35 -2.90 -0.63
N ARG A 295 24.86 -4.10 -0.90
CA ARG A 295 24.57 -4.92 -2.07
C ARG A 295 24.74 -6.40 -1.74
N ALA A 296 24.23 -7.27 -2.60
CA ALA A 296 24.46 -8.71 -2.51
C ALA A 296 25.96 -9.01 -2.64
N ASP A 297 26.41 -10.10 -2.01
CA ASP A 297 27.78 -10.60 -2.18
C ASP A 297 28.05 -10.96 -3.65
N ASP A 298 29.31 -10.85 -4.11
CA ASP A 298 29.67 -11.09 -5.52
C ASP A 298 29.34 -12.52 -5.96
N GLU A 299 29.47 -13.49 -5.06
CA GLU A 299 29.13 -14.89 -5.29
C GLU A 299 27.63 -15.10 -5.52
N VAL A 300 26.77 -14.26 -4.91
CA VAL A 300 25.32 -14.29 -5.17
C VAL A 300 25.03 -13.82 -6.59
N LEU A 301 25.75 -12.80 -7.06
CA LEU A 301 25.59 -12.28 -8.42
C LEU A 301 26.18 -13.22 -9.48
N ALA A 302 27.20 -14.00 -9.12
CA ALA A 302 27.82 -14.98 -10.01
C ALA A 302 26.98 -16.25 -10.19
N ASP A 303 26.25 -16.69 -9.16
CA ASP A 303 25.32 -17.83 -9.21
C ASP A 303 23.98 -17.51 -8.51
N PRO A 304 23.15 -16.63 -9.08
CA PRO A 304 21.91 -16.19 -8.45
C PRO A 304 20.94 -17.35 -8.18
N SER A 305 21.00 -18.41 -8.99
CA SER A 305 20.10 -19.57 -8.88
C SER A 305 20.26 -20.36 -7.59
N ALA A 306 21.44 -20.28 -6.96
CA ALA A 306 21.72 -20.90 -5.68
C ALA A 306 21.15 -20.13 -4.47
N PHE A 307 20.81 -18.84 -4.64
CA PHE A 307 20.47 -17.94 -3.52
C PHE A 307 19.06 -17.35 -3.57
N TYR A 308 18.47 -17.21 -4.75
CA TYR A 308 17.08 -16.76 -4.91
C TYR A 308 16.14 -17.96 -5.08
N ASP A 309 14.96 -17.88 -4.45
CA ASP A 309 13.93 -18.93 -4.54
C ASP A 309 13.26 -18.96 -5.93
N GLN A 310 13.39 -17.86 -6.69
CA GLN A 310 12.95 -17.72 -8.07
C GLN A 310 13.77 -16.61 -8.75
N ILE A 311 14.03 -16.76 -10.06
CA ILE A 311 14.63 -15.71 -10.89
C ILE A 311 13.64 -15.27 -11.97
N VAL A 312 13.57 -13.96 -12.21
CA VAL A 312 12.85 -13.33 -13.32
C VAL A 312 13.86 -12.54 -14.15
N GLU A 313 13.90 -12.79 -15.45
CA GLU A 313 14.82 -12.14 -16.39
C GLU A 313 14.04 -11.08 -17.18
N ILE A 314 14.50 -9.82 -17.16
CA ILE A 314 13.91 -8.72 -17.93
C ILE A 314 14.98 -8.05 -18.80
N ASP A 315 14.77 -8.13 -20.11
CA ASP A 315 15.59 -7.43 -21.10
C ASP A 315 14.99 -6.04 -21.38
N LEU A 316 15.62 -5.00 -20.81
CA LEU A 316 15.13 -3.63 -20.89
C LEU A 316 15.05 -3.08 -22.34
N PHE A 317 15.74 -3.69 -23.30
CA PHE A 317 15.61 -3.30 -24.72
C PHE A 317 14.30 -3.76 -25.34
N LYS A 318 13.70 -4.83 -24.81
CA LYS A 318 12.44 -5.40 -25.30
C LYS A 318 11.22 -4.82 -24.62
N VAL A 319 11.40 -4.15 -23.48
CA VAL A 319 10.33 -3.45 -22.79
C VAL A 319 9.84 -2.31 -23.68
N GLU A 320 8.56 -2.36 -24.06
CA GLU A 320 7.85 -1.28 -24.73
C GLU A 320 6.84 -0.61 -23.77
N PRO A 321 6.19 0.52 -24.12
CA PRO A 321 5.17 1.12 -23.26
C PRO A 321 4.00 0.18 -23.00
N HIS A 322 3.50 0.13 -21.76
CA HIS A 322 2.45 -0.78 -21.31
C HIS A 322 1.20 -0.06 -20.77
N LEU A 323 0.05 -0.69 -20.94
CA LEU A 323 -1.20 -0.40 -20.25
C LEU A 323 -1.73 -1.65 -19.54
N ASN A 324 -1.83 -1.60 -18.22
CA ASN A 324 -2.41 -2.69 -17.44
C ASN A 324 -3.84 -2.36 -17.00
N GLY A 325 -4.78 -3.29 -17.16
CA GLY A 325 -6.17 -3.13 -16.74
C GLY A 325 -7.19 -3.88 -17.59
N PRO A 326 -8.50 -3.63 -17.39
CA PRO A 326 -9.07 -2.44 -16.71
C PRO A 326 -9.43 -2.62 -15.22
N PHE A 327 -9.35 -3.83 -14.67
CA PHE A 327 -9.84 -4.12 -13.30
C PHE A 327 -8.83 -4.84 -12.39
N THR A 328 -7.62 -5.07 -12.89
CA THR A 328 -6.52 -5.68 -12.14
C THR A 328 -5.19 -5.16 -12.67
N PRO A 329 -4.18 -4.91 -11.80
CA PRO A 329 -2.92 -4.33 -12.21
C PRO A 329 -2.00 -5.31 -12.96
N ASP A 330 -2.30 -6.61 -12.97
CA ASP A 330 -1.56 -7.64 -13.69
C ASP A 330 -2.11 -7.96 -15.10
N ALA A 331 -3.19 -7.32 -15.52
CA ALA A 331 -3.74 -7.48 -16.88
C ALA A 331 -2.91 -6.70 -17.91
N ALA A 332 -1.66 -7.13 -18.10
CA ALA A 332 -0.68 -6.43 -18.91
C ALA A 332 -1.02 -6.40 -20.40
N THR A 333 -0.80 -5.24 -21.02
CA THR A 333 -0.99 -5.03 -22.46
C THR A 333 0.09 -4.08 -22.97
N PRO A 334 1.06 -4.57 -23.75
CA PRO A 334 1.94 -3.71 -24.53
C PRO A 334 1.11 -2.79 -25.44
N ILE A 335 1.48 -1.51 -25.56
CA ILE A 335 0.67 -0.51 -26.27
C ILE A 335 0.41 -0.91 -27.72
N SER A 336 1.38 -1.58 -28.37
CA SER A 336 1.26 -2.08 -29.74
C SER A 336 0.10 -3.08 -29.92
N HIS A 337 -0.31 -3.75 -28.85
CA HIS A 337 -1.39 -4.74 -28.85
C HIS A 337 -2.77 -4.16 -28.50
N MET A 338 -2.85 -2.92 -27.98
CA MET A 338 -4.11 -2.35 -27.51
C MET A 338 -5.14 -2.15 -28.64
N LYS A 339 -4.68 -1.89 -29.86
CA LYS A 339 -5.52 -1.77 -31.07
C LYS A 339 -6.32 -3.04 -31.38
N ALA A 340 -5.75 -4.21 -31.11
CA ALA A 340 -6.42 -5.49 -31.28
C ALA A 340 -7.20 -5.89 -30.02
N LYS A 341 -6.57 -5.76 -28.84
CA LYS A 341 -7.15 -6.22 -27.56
C LYS A 341 -8.37 -5.42 -27.14
N GLY A 342 -8.36 -4.10 -27.36
CA GLY A 342 -9.43 -3.19 -26.94
C GLY A 342 -10.80 -3.57 -27.49
N PRO A 343 -10.98 -3.58 -28.83
CA PRO A 343 -12.25 -3.98 -29.44
C PRO A 343 -12.64 -5.43 -29.13
N ALA A 344 -11.67 -6.36 -29.09
CA ALA A 344 -11.93 -7.77 -28.80
C ALA A 344 -12.50 -8.02 -27.38
N ASN A 345 -12.23 -7.12 -26.44
CA ASN A 345 -12.71 -7.19 -25.07
C ASN A 345 -13.79 -6.13 -24.75
N ASP A 346 -14.34 -5.47 -25.79
CA ASP A 346 -15.34 -4.41 -25.64
C ASP A 346 -14.88 -3.31 -24.66
N TYR A 347 -13.63 -2.85 -24.79
CA TYR A 347 -13.15 -1.71 -24.00
C TYR A 347 -13.73 -0.39 -24.53
N PRO A 348 -14.11 0.56 -23.67
CA PRO A 348 -14.44 1.90 -24.11
C PRO A 348 -13.16 2.57 -24.64
N MET A 349 -13.07 2.74 -25.96
CA MET A 349 -11.81 3.16 -26.60
C MET A 349 -11.50 4.65 -26.46
N VAL A 350 -12.47 5.48 -26.06
CA VAL A 350 -12.29 6.92 -25.84
C VAL A 350 -11.69 7.15 -24.45
N VAL A 351 -10.55 7.83 -24.40
CA VAL A 351 -9.90 8.23 -23.14
C VAL A 351 -10.51 9.54 -22.67
N GLU A 352 -11.32 9.49 -21.62
CA GLU A 352 -11.99 10.69 -21.10
C GLU A 352 -11.10 11.51 -20.18
N VAL A 353 -10.33 10.83 -19.33
CA VAL A 353 -9.49 11.47 -18.32
C VAL A 353 -8.14 10.78 -18.24
N GLY A 354 -7.08 11.58 -18.34
CA GLY A 354 -5.71 11.23 -17.99
C GLY A 354 -5.35 11.74 -16.60
N LEU A 355 -4.82 10.87 -15.74
CA LEU A 355 -4.39 11.22 -14.40
C LEU A 355 -2.89 10.93 -14.20
N VAL A 356 -2.09 11.99 -14.10
CA VAL A 356 -0.64 11.88 -13.90
C VAL A 356 -0.27 12.21 -12.46
N GLY A 357 0.62 11.43 -11.85
CA GLY A 357 1.18 11.71 -10.53
C GLY A 357 0.95 10.62 -9.50
N SER A 358 0.44 11.00 -8.33
CA SER A 358 0.38 10.15 -7.10
C SER A 358 1.76 9.73 -6.60
N CYS A 359 1.86 8.85 -5.59
CA CYS A 359 3.15 8.39 -5.08
C CYS A 359 4.01 7.61 -6.09
N THR A 360 3.42 7.01 -7.12
CA THR A 360 4.13 6.08 -8.01
C THR A 360 4.95 6.79 -9.09
N ASN A 361 4.42 7.85 -9.69
CA ASN A 361 5.04 8.55 -10.82
C ASN A 361 4.80 10.07 -10.78
N SER A 362 5.29 10.72 -9.72
CA SER A 362 5.21 12.19 -9.55
C SER A 362 6.53 12.84 -9.19
N SER A 363 7.65 12.16 -9.48
CA SER A 363 8.97 12.77 -9.31
C SER A 363 9.19 13.94 -10.28
N TYR A 364 10.23 14.74 -10.05
CA TYR A 364 10.61 15.78 -11.00
C TYR A 364 10.86 15.20 -12.40
N GLN A 365 11.52 14.04 -12.48
CA GLN A 365 11.79 13.36 -13.75
C GLN A 365 10.51 12.94 -14.47
N ASP A 366 9.55 12.33 -13.74
CA ASP A 366 8.26 11.93 -14.29
C ASP A 366 7.52 13.13 -14.90
N LEU A 367 7.43 14.22 -14.11
CA LEU A 367 6.73 15.44 -14.54
C LEU A 367 7.46 16.12 -15.70
N ALA A 368 8.79 16.18 -15.69
CA ALA A 368 9.56 16.78 -16.78
C ALA A 368 9.37 16.02 -18.11
N ARG A 369 9.39 14.68 -18.06
CA ARG A 369 9.15 13.83 -19.24
C ARG A 369 7.73 14.00 -19.77
N ALA A 370 6.72 13.92 -18.91
CA ALA A 370 5.33 14.14 -19.30
C ALA A 370 5.08 15.58 -19.82
N ALA A 371 5.70 16.59 -19.23
CA ALA A 371 5.59 17.98 -19.67
C ALA A 371 6.21 18.21 -21.05
N SER A 372 7.25 17.44 -21.42
CA SER A 372 7.78 17.50 -22.79
C SER A 372 6.75 17.10 -23.84
N ILE A 373 5.85 16.17 -23.53
CA ILE A 373 4.75 15.79 -24.44
C ILE A 373 3.67 16.87 -24.48
N ALA A 374 3.31 17.44 -23.31
CA ALA A 374 2.37 18.56 -23.24
C ALA A 374 2.87 19.78 -24.04
N ARG A 375 4.15 20.10 -23.92
CA ARG A 375 4.81 21.17 -24.67
C ARG A 375 4.77 20.92 -26.17
N GLN A 376 5.09 19.70 -26.61
CA GLN A 376 4.99 19.34 -28.02
C GLN A 376 3.57 19.49 -28.56
N ALA A 377 2.55 19.08 -27.80
CA ALA A 377 1.16 19.25 -28.22
C ALA A 377 0.80 20.73 -28.42
N TYR A 378 1.24 21.59 -27.50
CA TYR A 378 1.06 23.04 -27.64
C TYR A 378 1.81 23.62 -28.86
N GLU A 379 3.11 23.31 -28.99
CA GLU A 379 3.96 23.85 -30.06
C GLU A 379 3.57 23.35 -31.46
N LYS A 380 3.12 22.09 -31.55
CA LYS A 380 2.63 21.48 -32.80
C LYS A 380 1.15 21.76 -33.06
N GLY A 381 0.47 22.55 -32.23
CA GLY A 381 -0.92 22.94 -32.42
C GLY A 381 -1.92 21.76 -32.37
N ILE A 382 -1.64 20.75 -31.54
CA ILE A 382 -2.48 19.56 -31.37
C ILE A 382 -3.56 19.84 -30.32
N GLU A 383 -4.82 19.59 -30.67
CA GLU A 383 -5.94 19.72 -29.74
C GLU A 383 -5.97 18.55 -28.75
N VAL A 384 -6.09 18.84 -27.45
CA VAL A 384 -6.24 17.83 -26.41
C VAL A 384 -7.69 17.33 -26.37
N LYS A 385 -7.88 16.02 -26.55
CA LYS A 385 -9.23 15.42 -26.64
C LYS A 385 -9.83 14.98 -25.30
N GLY A 386 -9.02 14.65 -24.30
CA GLY A 386 -9.46 14.26 -22.95
C GLY A 386 -9.10 15.28 -21.87
N GLN A 387 -9.72 15.17 -20.70
CA GLN A 387 -9.33 15.96 -19.53
C GLN A 387 -7.99 15.46 -18.97
N LEU A 388 -7.06 16.37 -18.69
CA LEU A 388 -5.78 16.02 -18.06
C LEU A 388 -5.71 16.57 -16.64
N ILE A 389 -5.34 15.72 -15.68
CA ILE A 389 -5.18 16.05 -14.26
C ILE A 389 -3.76 15.69 -13.82
N ILE A 390 -3.08 16.63 -13.15
CA ILE A 390 -1.71 16.45 -12.65
C ILE A 390 -1.69 16.55 -11.11
N ASN A 391 -1.15 15.54 -10.45
CA ASN A 391 -1.00 15.43 -8.99
C ASN A 391 0.49 15.36 -8.59
N PRO A 392 1.14 16.48 -8.27
CA PRO A 392 2.52 16.47 -7.78
C PRO A 392 2.69 15.67 -6.49
N GLY A 393 3.85 15.04 -6.28
CA GLY A 393 4.05 14.13 -5.15
C GLY A 393 4.32 14.82 -3.81
N SER A 394 4.92 16.01 -3.84
CA SER A 394 5.23 16.79 -2.64
C SER A 394 5.24 18.29 -2.95
N GLU A 395 5.22 19.11 -1.91
CA GLU A 395 5.31 20.57 -2.05
C GLU A 395 6.67 20.97 -2.63
N GLN A 396 7.73 20.24 -2.29
CA GLN A 396 9.06 20.43 -2.89
C GLN A 396 9.05 20.16 -4.40
N ILE A 397 8.40 19.07 -4.85
CA ILE A 397 8.26 18.81 -6.29
C ILE A 397 7.38 19.85 -6.96
N ARG A 398 6.20 20.15 -6.40
CA ARG A 398 5.26 21.14 -6.95
C ARG A 398 5.93 22.50 -7.13
N TYR A 399 6.55 23.01 -6.07
CA TYR A 399 7.24 24.30 -6.07
C TYR A 399 8.38 24.33 -7.11
N THR A 400 9.20 23.28 -7.14
CA THR A 400 10.32 23.17 -8.08
C THR A 400 9.83 23.08 -9.54
N ALA A 401 8.78 22.30 -9.80
CA ALA A 401 8.21 22.14 -11.14
C ALA A 401 7.51 23.41 -11.63
N GLU A 402 6.85 24.16 -10.75
CA GLU A 402 6.30 25.49 -11.06
C GLU A 402 7.41 26.45 -11.44
N ARG A 403 8.45 26.57 -10.60
CA ARG A 403 9.62 27.46 -10.83
C ARG A 403 10.31 27.18 -12.16
N ASP A 404 10.38 25.91 -12.57
CA ASP A 404 11.06 25.47 -13.79
C ASP A 404 10.14 25.47 -15.03
N GLY A 405 8.88 25.91 -14.90
CA GLY A 405 7.93 26.01 -16.01
C GLY A 405 7.30 24.69 -16.46
N ILE A 406 7.53 23.59 -15.75
CA ILE A 406 6.97 22.27 -16.04
C ILE A 406 5.44 22.28 -15.86
N LEU A 407 4.96 22.88 -14.77
CA LEU A 407 3.51 22.98 -14.53
C LEU A 407 2.82 23.91 -15.53
N ASP A 408 3.52 24.90 -16.07
CA ASP A 408 2.98 25.80 -17.09
C ASP A 408 2.78 25.12 -18.43
N ASP A 409 3.64 24.18 -18.82
CA ASP A 409 3.43 23.38 -20.04
C ASP A 409 2.14 22.56 -19.97
N PHE A 410 1.83 21.98 -18.81
CA PHE A 410 0.56 21.30 -18.60
C PHE A 410 -0.63 22.28 -18.63
N LYS A 411 -0.53 23.44 -17.97
CA LYS A 411 -1.60 24.46 -17.97
C LYS A 411 -1.89 25.00 -19.38
N LYS A 412 -0.87 25.18 -20.24
CA LYS A 412 -1.04 25.64 -21.63
C LYS A 412 -1.92 24.74 -22.47
N ILE A 413 -1.98 23.45 -22.14
CA ILE A 413 -2.85 22.47 -22.81
C ILE A 413 -4.13 22.16 -22.02
N GLY A 414 -4.47 22.98 -21.03
CA GLY A 414 -5.71 22.90 -20.28
C GLY A 414 -5.71 21.89 -19.12
N ALA A 415 -4.54 21.42 -18.68
CA ALA A 415 -4.47 20.48 -17.57
C ALA A 415 -4.82 21.13 -16.22
N LEU A 416 -5.49 20.38 -15.35
CA LEU A 416 -5.82 20.78 -13.99
C LEU A 416 -4.73 20.32 -13.01
N ILE A 417 -4.12 21.26 -12.31
CA ILE A 417 -3.13 20.96 -11.26
C ILE A 417 -3.84 20.78 -9.91
N MET A 418 -3.74 19.58 -9.37
CA MET A 418 -4.34 19.20 -8.09
C MET A 418 -3.38 19.39 -6.93
N THR A 419 -3.93 19.40 -5.71
CA THR A 419 -3.13 19.36 -4.49
C THR A 419 -2.23 18.13 -4.47
N ASN A 420 -1.04 18.29 -3.91
CA ASN A 420 -0.05 17.25 -3.65
C ASN A 420 -0.50 16.30 -2.53
N ALA A 421 -1.48 15.47 -2.89
CA ALA A 421 -2.20 14.52 -2.06
C ALA A 421 -2.60 13.29 -2.91
N CYS A 422 -3.02 12.20 -2.26
CA CYS A 422 -3.42 10.97 -2.96
C CYS A 422 -4.58 11.18 -3.94
N GLY A 423 -5.59 11.97 -3.54
CA GLY A 423 -6.72 12.37 -4.38
C GLY A 423 -7.38 11.20 -5.13
N PRO A 424 -7.49 11.25 -6.47
CA PRO A 424 -8.14 10.19 -7.26
C PRO A 424 -7.55 8.79 -7.09
N CYS A 425 -6.27 8.65 -6.69
CA CYS A 425 -5.63 7.33 -6.49
C CYS A 425 -6.33 6.45 -5.44
N ILE A 426 -7.03 7.07 -4.49
CA ILE A 426 -7.75 6.40 -3.40
C ILE A 426 -9.27 6.62 -3.46
N GLY A 427 -9.77 7.20 -4.55
CA GLY A 427 -11.19 7.56 -4.69
C GLY A 427 -11.57 8.88 -4.02
N GLN A 428 -10.61 9.70 -3.59
CA GLN A 428 -10.85 11.06 -3.10
C GLN A 428 -10.94 12.03 -4.27
N TRP A 429 -11.89 11.77 -5.16
CA TRP A 429 -12.14 12.57 -6.34
C TRP A 429 -13.63 12.77 -6.51
N LYS A 430 -14.05 14.03 -6.59
CA LYS A 430 -15.37 14.40 -7.05
C LYS A 430 -15.32 14.58 -8.56
N ARG A 431 -15.48 13.47 -9.28
CA ARG A 431 -15.54 13.49 -10.74
C ARG A 431 -16.82 14.18 -11.20
N HIS A 432 -16.67 15.20 -12.05
CA HIS A 432 -17.80 15.83 -12.73
C HIS A 432 -18.08 15.07 -14.02
N THR A 433 -19.21 14.36 -14.06
CA THR A 433 -19.65 13.59 -15.24
C THR A 433 -21.16 13.72 -15.40
N ASP A 434 -21.63 13.58 -16.63
CA ASP A 434 -23.05 13.63 -16.99
C ASP A 434 -23.82 12.41 -16.43
N ASP A 435 -23.19 11.24 -16.47
CA ASP A 435 -23.72 9.99 -15.92
C ASP A 435 -22.61 9.20 -15.19
N ASN A 436 -22.78 9.01 -13.89
CA ASN A 436 -21.82 8.30 -13.03
C ASN A 436 -21.95 6.75 -13.09
N LEU A 437 -22.79 6.23 -13.99
CA LEU A 437 -22.89 4.81 -14.31
C LEU A 437 -22.48 4.52 -15.76
N ARG A 438 -22.16 5.54 -16.55
CA ARG A 438 -21.74 5.36 -17.94
C ARG A 438 -20.43 4.60 -18.03
N LYS A 439 -20.37 3.66 -18.96
CA LYS A 439 -19.15 2.95 -19.34
C LYS A 439 -18.16 3.93 -19.95
N ASN A 440 -16.97 4.06 -19.38
CA ASN A 440 -15.94 5.02 -19.79
C ASN A 440 -14.53 4.46 -19.55
N ALA A 441 -13.51 5.04 -20.20
CA ALA A 441 -12.11 4.73 -19.91
C ALA A 441 -11.38 5.93 -19.32
N ILE A 442 -10.53 5.64 -18.34
CA ILE A 442 -9.53 6.56 -17.81
C ILE A 442 -8.15 5.91 -17.90
N VAL A 443 -7.11 6.73 -18.09
CA VAL A 443 -5.72 6.27 -18.04
C VAL A 443 -5.03 6.99 -16.90
N THR A 444 -4.31 6.25 -16.07
CA THR A 444 -3.64 6.80 -14.88
C THR A 444 -2.19 6.35 -14.83
N SER A 445 -1.33 7.18 -14.26
CA SER A 445 0.04 6.79 -13.90
C SER A 445 0.16 6.28 -12.46
N PHE A 446 -0.95 5.86 -11.86
CA PHE A 446 -1.02 5.35 -10.49
C PHE A 446 -0.59 3.87 -10.44
N ASN A 447 -1.10 3.10 -9.48
CA ASN A 447 -0.72 1.71 -9.23
C ASN A 447 -1.92 0.73 -9.15
N ARG A 448 -3.14 1.21 -8.90
CA ARG A 448 -4.34 0.36 -8.75
C ARG A 448 -5.50 0.81 -9.62
N ASN A 449 -6.17 -0.16 -10.22
CA ASN A 449 -7.30 0.01 -11.13
C ASN A 449 -8.49 -0.91 -10.79
N PHE A 450 -8.62 -1.33 -9.53
CA PHE A 450 -9.79 -2.11 -9.12
C PHE A 450 -11.09 -1.34 -9.39
N ARG A 451 -12.16 -2.09 -9.64
CA ARG A 451 -13.49 -1.52 -9.91
C ARG A 451 -13.89 -0.53 -8.81
N ARG A 452 -14.48 0.62 -9.18
CA ARG A 452 -14.88 1.73 -8.28
C ARG A 452 -13.75 2.48 -7.58
N ARG A 453 -12.47 2.14 -7.82
CA ARG A 453 -11.36 2.69 -7.03
C ARG A 453 -11.16 4.19 -7.22
N ALA A 454 -11.21 4.68 -8.45
CA ALA A 454 -10.82 6.06 -8.77
C ALA A 454 -11.95 7.08 -8.50
N ASP A 455 -13.20 6.71 -8.79
CA ASP A 455 -14.35 7.62 -8.84
C ASP A 455 -15.65 7.03 -8.26
N GLY A 456 -15.61 5.80 -7.73
CA GLY A 456 -16.79 5.09 -7.22
C GLY A 456 -17.69 4.44 -8.29
N ASN A 457 -17.45 4.69 -9.58
CA ASN A 457 -18.24 4.16 -10.69
C ASN A 457 -17.80 2.71 -11.02
N PRO A 458 -18.71 1.71 -10.97
CA PRO A 458 -18.38 0.32 -11.29
C PRO A 458 -18.10 0.07 -12.78
N ASN A 459 -18.44 1.02 -13.65
CA ASN A 459 -18.32 0.93 -15.10
C ASN A 459 -17.18 1.80 -15.66
N THR A 460 -16.33 2.37 -14.80
CA THR A 460 -15.07 3.00 -15.21
C THR A 460 -14.00 1.94 -15.45
N PHE A 461 -13.46 1.91 -16.66
CA PHE A 461 -12.37 1.04 -17.09
C PHE A 461 -11.04 1.80 -16.90
N ALA A 462 -10.34 1.49 -15.81
CA ALA A 462 -9.11 2.20 -15.46
C ALA A 462 -7.88 1.45 -15.98
N PHE A 463 -7.08 2.11 -16.81
CA PHE A 463 -5.81 1.58 -17.30
C PHE A 463 -4.63 2.28 -16.60
N ILE A 464 -3.59 1.53 -16.31
CA ILE A 464 -2.38 2.03 -15.64
C ILE A 464 -1.24 2.04 -16.65
N GLY A 465 -0.57 3.18 -16.81
CA GLY A 465 0.60 3.34 -17.68
C GLY A 465 1.65 4.28 -17.08
N SER A 466 2.64 4.67 -17.89
CA SER A 466 3.59 5.73 -17.54
C SER A 466 2.97 7.13 -17.66
N PRO A 467 3.53 8.15 -16.98
CA PRO A 467 3.09 9.55 -17.10
C PRO A 467 3.02 10.04 -18.54
N GLU A 468 4.10 9.89 -19.30
CA GLU A 468 4.19 10.33 -20.68
C GLU A 468 3.18 9.62 -21.59
N LEU A 469 2.98 8.31 -21.42
CA LEU A 469 1.97 7.57 -22.18
C LEU A 469 0.56 8.06 -21.80
N THR A 470 0.29 8.29 -20.52
CA THR A 470 -1.00 8.82 -20.04
C THR A 470 -1.31 10.17 -20.70
N VAL A 471 -0.34 11.09 -20.73
CA VAL A 471 -0.48 12.39 -21.40
C VAL A 471 -0.71 12.21 -22.90
N ALA A 472 0.08 11.39 -23.58
CA ALA A 472 -0.06 11.15 -25.01
C ALA A 472 -1.44 10.57 -25.38
N LEU A 473 -1.94 9.58 -24.64
CA LEU A 473 -3.25 8.96 -24.88
C LEU A 473 -4.40 9.93 -24.59
N THR A 474 -4.24 10.82 -23.62
CA THR A 474 -5.25 11.84 -23.29
C THR A 474 -5.30 12.94 -24.35
N ILE A 475 -4.15 13.35 -24.88
CA ILE A 475 -4.09 14.25 -26.03
C ILE A 475 -4.78 13.60 -27.24
N ALA A 476 -4.44 12.35 -27.54
CA ALA A 476 -5.03 11.60 -28.66
C ALA A 476 -6.52 11.29 -28.47
N GLY A 477 -6.99 11.16 -27.22
CA GLY A 477 -8.37 10.81 -26.87
C GLY A 477 -8.74 9.36 -27.12
N ARG A 478 -7.78 8.46 -27.35
CA ARG A 478 -8.03 7.06 -27.70
C ARG A 478 -7.02 6.11 -27.05
N LEU A 479 -7.49 4.95 -26.57
CA LEU A 479 -6.70 3.97 -25.83
C LEU A 479 -5.64 3.25 -26.67
N ASP A 480 -5.87 3.10 -27.97
CA ASP A 480 -5.01 2.36 -28.89
C ASP A 480 -4.02 3.23 -29.66
N PHE A 481 -3.88 4.51 -29.31
CA PHE A 481 -2.88 5.38 -29.91
C PHE A 481 -1.48 4.96 -29.46
N ASN A 482 -0.64 4.54 -30.41
CA ASN A 482 0.76 4.23 -30.14
C ASN A 482 1.63 5.44 -30.48
N PRO A 483 2.14 6.20 -29.50
CA PRO A 483 2.89 7.42 -29.77
C PRO A 483 4.25 7.18 -30.45
N ALA A 484 4.72 5.92 -30.51
CA ALA A 484 5.94 5.57 -31.21
C ALA A 484 5.76 5.39 -32.74
N THR A 485 4.52 5.20 -33.22
CA THR A 485 4.25 4.87 -34.63
C THR A 485 3.14 5.71 -35.25
N ASP A 486 2.20 6.19 -34.45
CA ASP A 486 0.98 6.82 -34.94
C ASP A 486 1.12 8.34 -35.01
N THR A 487 0.35 8.94 -35.91
CA THR A 487 0.30 10.41 -36.08
C THR A 487 -1.00 10.99 -35.56
N LEU A 488 -0.95 12.24 -35.10
CA LEU A 488 -2.09 13.08 -34.77
C LEU A 488 -2.29 14.15 -35.84
N LEU A 489 -3.41 14.87 -35.77
CA LEU A 489 -3.66 16.05 -36.60
C LEU A 489 -3.41 17.31 -35.79
N ASP A 490 -2.71 18.28 -36.38
CA ASP A 490 -2.69 19.64 -35.86
C ASP A 490 -4.01 20.39 -36.19
N LYS A 491 -4.14 21.60 -35.66
CA LYS A 491 -5.29 22.50 -35.91
C LYS A 491 -5.53 22.84 -37.40
N ASP A 492 -4.51 22.70 -38.24
CA ASP A 492 -4.55 23.00 -39.67
C ASP A 492 -4.81 21.73 -40.51
N GLY A 493 -4.94 20.57 -39.84
CA GLY A 493 -5.22 19.27 -40.45
C GLY A 493 -3.98 18.52 -40.95
N ASN A 494 -2.77 18.96 -40.63
CA ASN A 494 -1.54 18.27 -41.01
C ASN A 494 -1.24 17.10 -40.09
N SER A 495 -0.67 16.04 -40.65
CA SER A 495 -0.21 14.87 -39.88
C SER A 495 1.09 15.20 -39.14
N VAL A 496 1.07 15.05 -37.82
CA VAL A 496 2.20 15.31 -36.92
C VAL A 496 2.43 14.13 -35.98
N MET A 497 3.69 13.85 -35.65
CA MET A 497 4.05 12.78 -34.71
C MET A 497 4.58 13.39 -33.40
N LEU A 498 4.32 12.74 -32.27
CA LEU A 498 4.96 13.09 -31.01
C LEU A 498 6.37 12.48 -30.98
N ASP A 499 7.35 13.28 -30.57
CA ASP A 499 8.72 12.83 -30.34
C ASP A 499 8.82 12.15 -28.97
N ALA A 500 9.78 11.22 -28.86
CA ALA A 500 10.03 10.52 -27.61
C ALA A 500 10.26 11.51 -26.44
N PRO A 501 9.71 11.23 -25.24
CA PRO A 501 9.75 12.17 -24.13
C PRO A 501 11.17 12.42 -23.63
N THR A 502 11.45 13.69 -23.31
CA THR A 502 12.73 14.15 -22.76
C THR A 502 12.52 14.88 -21.44
N GLY A 503 13.51 14.91 -20.56
CA GLY A 503 13.40 15.60 -19.28
C GLY A 503 14.62 15.36 -18.41
N PHE A 504 14.98 16.33 -17.58
CA PHE A 504 16.07 16.18 -16.63
C PHE A 504 15.64 15.27 -15.47
N THR A 505 16.54 14.39 -15.01
CA THR A 505 16.33 13.59 -13.79
C THR A 505 16.23 14.48 -12.55
N PHE A 506 17.05 15.52 -12.50
CA PHE A 506 17.10 16.48 -11.40
C PHE A 506 16.88 17.90 -11.93
N PRO A 507 16.29 18.80 -11.12
CA PRO A 507 16.16 20.20 -11.48
C PRO A 507 17.53 20.84 -11.74
N PRO A 508 17.78 21.47 -12.90
CA PRO A 508 19.06 22.10 -13.20
C PRO A 508 19.49 23.17 -12.18
N LYS A 509 18.51 23.85 -11.56
CA LYS A 509 18.72 24.86 -10.52
C LYS A 509 18.67 24.31 -9.10
N GLY A 510 18.65 22.98 -8.93
CA GLY A 510 18.42 22.33 -7.64
C GLY A 510 16.96 22.37 -7.19
N PHE A 511 16.61 21.55 -6.19
CA PHE A 511 15.27 21.56 -5.60
C PHE A 511 15.05 22.81 -4.75
N ALA A 512 13.83 23.33 -4.74
CA ALA A 512 13.44 24.47 -3.93
C ALA A 512 12.04 24.27 -3.33
N VAL A 513 11.81 24.93 -2.20
CA VAL A 513 10.53 24.97 -1.48
C VAL A 513 10.57 26.15 -0.49
N GLU A 514 9.45 26.84 -0.30
CA GLU A 514 9.33 27.91 0.70
C GLU A 514 8.99 27.35 2.07
N ASP A 515 7.85 26.67 2.17
CA ASP A 515 7.42 25.94 3.37
C ASP A 515 7.15 24.47 3.01
N LYS A 516 7.80 23.57 3.73
CA LYS A 516 7.63 22.12 3.56
C LYS A 516 6.34 21.60 4.23
N GLY A 517 5.69 22.41 5.07
CA GLY A 517 4.56 21.98 5.88
C GLY A 517 4.95 20.98 6.98
N PHE A 518 6.23 20.94 7.37
CA PHE A 518 6.76 20.00 8.37
C PHE A 518 6.90 20.67 9.74
N ILE A 519 6.37 20.01 10.77
CA ILE A 519 6.57 20.35 12.17
C ILE A 519 7.47 19.27 12.78
N ALA A 520 8.66 19.67 13.20
CA ALA A 520 9.61 18.78 13.84
C ALA A 520 9.14 18.38 15.25
N PRO A 521 9.45 17.15 15.70
CA PRO A 521 9.30 16.77 17.11
C PRO A 521 10.06 17.73 18.03
N SER A 522 9.51 18.01 19.22
CA SER A 522 10.18 18.80 20.25
C SER A 522 9.87 18.21 21.62
N GLU A 523 10.87 18.19 22.49
CA GLU A 523 10.72 17.75 23.89
C GLU A 523 9.87 18.76 24.72
N GLU A 524 9.73 20.01 24.26
CA GLU A 524 8.90 21.04 24.91
C GLU A 524 7.39 20.72 24.84
N ASN A 525 6.98 19.82 23.95
CA ASN A 525 5.57 19.52 23.67
C ASN A 525 5.00 18.34 24.49
N ALA A 526 5.76 17.77 25.43
CA ALA A 526 5.33 16.58 26.19
C ALA A 526 4.01 16.77 26.96
N ASN A 527 3.71 18.01 27.36
CA ASN A 527 2.50 18.38 28.11
C ASN A 527 1.32 18.82 27.23
N VAL A 528 1.44 18.75 25.90
CA VAL A 528 0.33 19.07 24.99
C VAL A 528 -0.84 18.12 25.23
N GLU A 529 -2.05 18.66 25.34
CA GLU A 529 -3.27 17.89 25.42
C GLU A 529 -3.69 17.40 24.02
N VAL A 530 -4.03 16.11 23.91
CA VAL A 530 -4.53 15.55 22.65
C VAL A 530 -6.00 15.92 22.49
N VAL A 531 -6.32 16.56 21.36
CA VAL A 531 -7.66 17.10 21.10
C VAL A 531 -8.57 15.99 20.55
N ILE A 532 -9.54 15.53 21.34
CA ILE A 532 -10.65 14.66 20.91
C ILE A 532 -11.94 15.16 21.56
N ALA A 533 -12.90 15.63 20.77
CA ALA A 533 -14.20 16.05 21.29
C ALA A 533 -15.01 14.83 21.79
N PRO A 534 -15.64 14.87 22.98
CA PRO A 534 -16.40 13.74 23.53
C PRO A 534 -17.59 13.28 22.67
N ASP A 535 -18.20 14.21 21.93
CA ASP A 535 -19.34 14.03 21.02
C ASP A 535 -18.92 13.99 19.54
N SER A 536 -17.63 13.80 19.28
CA SER A 536 -17.08 13.71 17.93
C SER A 536 -17.73 12.58 17.14
N ASN A 537 -18.07 12.87 15.88
CA ASN A 537 -18.46 11.85 14.90
C ASN A 537 -17.27 11.41 14.01
N ARG A 538 -16.07 11.97 14.23
CA ARG A 538 -14.86 11.74 13.43
C ARG A 538 -13.81 10.90 14.16
N LEU A 539 -13.70 11.09 15.48
CA LEU A 539 -12.72 10.49 16.37
C LEU A 539 -13.42 9.85 17.57
N GLN A 540 -12.97 8.67 17.97
CA GLN A 540 -13.52 7.94 19.12
C GLN A 540 -12.38 7.37 19.93
N LYS A 541 -12.33 7.67 21.24
CA LYS A 541 -11.41 6.97 22.14
C LYS A 541 -11.72 5.47 22.13
N LEU A 542 -10.68 4.65 22.05
CA LEU A 542 -10.83 3.20 21.99
C LEU A 542 -10.97 2.60 23.37
N ALA A 543 -11.97 1.73 23.53
CA ALA A 543 -12.06 0.82 24.66
C ALA A 543 -11.30 -0.50 24.35
N PRO A 544 -10.58 -1.09 25.31
CA PRO A 544 -9.98 -2.40 25.15
C PRO A 544 -11.02 -3.46 24.76
N PHE A 545 -10.67 -4.35 23.83
CA PHE A 545 -11.54 -5.47 23.48
C PHE A 545 -11.59 -6.51 24.61
N ALA A 546 -12.73 -7.20 24.77
CA ALA A 546 -12.85 -8.23 25.79
C ALA A 546 -11.90 -9.42 25.54
N PRO A 547 -11.24 -9.98 26.57
CA PRO A 547 -10.42 -11.18 26.46
C PRO A 547 -11.24 -12.41 26.09
N TRP A 548 -10.55 -13.49 25.68
CA TRP A 548 -11.18 -14.79 25.49
C TRP A 548 -11.70 -15.34 26.84
N ASP A 549 -12.87 -15.97 26.81
CA ASP A 549 -13.57 -16.49 28.00
C ASP A 549 -13.16 -17.92 28.38
N GLY A 550 -12.21 -18.52 27.65
CA GLY A 550 -11.71 -19.87 27.89
C GLY A 550 -12.57 -21.00 27.30
N LYS A 551 -13.57 -20.68 26.48
CA LYS A 551 -14.51 -21.64 25.91
C LYS A 551 -14.40 -21.76 24.40
N ASP A 552 -14.91 -22.87 23.88
CA ASP A 552 -15.16 -23.04 22.45
C ASP A 552 -16.26 -22.07 21.98
N LEU A 553 -16.26 -21.76 20.68
CA LEU A 553 -17.26 -20.87 20.08
C LEU A 553 -18.36 -21.72 19.46
N THR A 554 -19.53 -21.78 20.08
CA THR A 554 -20.62 -22.68 19.67
C THR A 554 -21.80 -21.93 19.09
N ASP A 555 -22.52 -22.58 18.16
CA ASP A 555 -23.82 -22.13 17.65
C ASP A 555 -23.81 -20.71 17.02
N MET A 556 -22.70 -20.33 16.38
CA MET A 556 -22.58 -19.02 15.73
C MET A 556 -23.39 -18.98 14.43
N PRO A 557 -24.21 -17.95 14.18
CA PRO A 557 -24.78 -17.73 12.86
C PRO A 557 -23.70 -17.38 11.83
N LEU A 558 -23.89 -17.86 10.60
CA LEU A 558 -23.19 -17.35 9.43
C LEU A 558 -23.61 -15.89 9.20
N LEU A 559 -22.64 -14.97 9.19
CA LEU A 559 -22.89 -13.57 8.84
C LEU A 559 -22.98 -13.39 7.32
N ILE A 560 -21.97 -13.91 6.61
CA ILE A 560 -21.90 -13.91 5.14
C ILE A 560 -20.95 -15.02 4.67
N LYS A 561 -21.30 -15.66 3.56
CA LYS A 561 -20.39 -16.47 2.74
C LYS A 561 -20.08 -15.67 1.48
N THR A 562 -18.84 -15.25 1.30
CA THR A 562 -18.46 -14.37 0.19
C THR A 562 -18.13 -15.17 -1.06
N GLU A 563 -18.66 -14.78 -2.21
CA GLU A 563 -18.31 -15.35 -3.51
C GLU A 563 -17.26 -14.49 -4.25
N GLY A 564 -16.27 -15.15 -4.87
CA GLY A 564 -15.25 -14.47 -5.65
C GLY A 564 -14.29 -13.60 -4.83
N LYS A 565 -13.73 -12.56 -5.47
CA LYS A 565 -12.67 -11.71 -4.90
C LYS A 565 -13.21 -10.81 -3.79
N CYS A 566 -12.71 -10.96 -2.57
CA CYS A 566 -13.05 -10.08 -1.43
C CYS A 566 -11.82 -9.27 -0.97
N THR A 567 -11.68 -8.04 -1.44
CA THR A 567 -10.57 -7.14 -1.09
C THR A 567 -10.85 -6.38 0.21
N THR A 568 -9.86 -5.72 0.79
CA THR A 568 -10.10 -4.80 1.92
C THR A 568 -11.05 -3.65 1.58
N ASP A 569 -11.16 -3.26 0.29
CA ASP A 569 -12.16 -2.28 -0.14
C ASP A 569 -13.58 -2.88 -0.15
N HIS A 570 -13.75 -4.20 -0.28
CA HIS A 570 -15.05 -4.87 -0.08
C HIS A 570 -15.41 -5.02 1.41
N ILE A 571 -14.41 -5.20 2.28
CA ILE A 571 -14.58 -5.36 3.74
C ILE A 571 -14.82 -4.01 4.43
N SER A 572 -13.98 -2.99 4.15
CA SER A 572 -14.00 -1.66 4.77
C SER A 572 -13.71 -0.59 3.73
N MET A 573 -14.77 -0.08 3.11
CA MET A 573 -14.69 0.87 1.99
C MET A 573 -13.93 2.16 2.35
N ALA A 574 -13.28 2.78 1.37
CA ALA A 574 -12.71 4.13 1.47
C ALA A 574 -13.73 5.19 1.00
N GLY A 575 -13.31 6.12 0.12
CA GLY A 575 -14.13 7.22 -0.38
C GLY A 575 -14.85 7.97 0.76
N PRO A 576 -16.20 8.00 0.79
CA PRO A 576 -16.96 8.74 1.79
C PRO A 576 -16.75 8.23 3.23
N TRP A 577 -16.26 7.01 3.42
CA TRP A 577 -16.00 6.42 4.74
C TRP A 577 -14.67 6.84 5.36
N LEU A 578 -13.77 7.46 4.58
CA LEU A 578 -12.50 7.99 5.09
C LEU A 578 -12.70 9.01 6.22
N LYS A 579 -13.85 9.71 6.23
CA LYS A 579 -14.21 10.62 7.31
C LYS A 579 -14.33 9.92 8.68
N PHE A 580 -14.65 8.62 8.73
CA PHE A 580 -14.85 7.89 9.98
C PHE A 580 -13.67 7.04 10.42
N ARG A 581 -12.48 7.18 9.80
CA ARG A 581 -11.31 6.35 10.10
C ARG A 581 -10.80 6.48 11.55
N GLY A 582 -11.09 7.57 12.23
CA GLY A 582 -10.83 7.75 13.66
C GLY A 582 -11.95 7.29 14.58
N HIS A 583 -13.10 6.83 14.05
CA HIS A 583 -14.30 6.53 14.82
C HIS A 583 -14.81 5.12 14.53
N LEU A 584 -14.35 4.14 15.31
CA LEU A 584 -14.57 2.71 15.08
C LEU A 584 -16.05 2.32 14.95
N GLN A 585 -16.91 2.88 15.78
CA GLN A 585 -18.35 2.57 15.71
C GLN A 585 -19.00 3.03 14.40
N ASN A 586 -18.76 4.27 13.96
CA ASN A 586 -19.34 4.81 12.74
C ASN A 586 -18.78 4.14 11.48
N ILE A 587 -17.48 3.82 11.45
CA ILE A 587 -16.91 3.13 10.28
C ILE A 587 -17.39 1.69 10.15
N SER A 588 -17.71 1.02 11.26
CA SER A 588 -18.25 -0.36 11.26
C SER A 588 -19.60 -0.50 10.55
N ASP A 589 -20.26 0.61 10.21
CA ASP A 589 -21.49 0.60 9.42
C ASP A 589 -21.25 0.16 7.96
N ASN A 590 -19.99 0.17 7.51
CA ASN A 590 -19.60 -0.28 6.17
C ASN A 590 -19.08 -1.73 6.10
N LEU A 591 -19.09 -2.46 7.23
CA LEU A 591 -18.57 -3.81 7.31
C LEU A 591 -19.12 -4.68 6.17
N LEU A 592 -18.23 -5.17 5.31
CA LEU A 592 -18.51 -6.11 4.22
C LEU A 592 -19.56 -5.64 3.21
N MET A 593 -19.80 -4.33 3.13
CA MET A 593 -20.78 -3.73 2.22
C MET A 593 -20.48 -4.03 0.74
N GLY A 594 -19.21 -4.16 0.36
CA GLY A 594 -18.81 -4.48 -1.02
C GLY A 594 -18.70 -5.97 -1.31
N ALA A 595 -18.82 -6.85 -0.31
CA ALA A 595 -18.68 -8.29 -0.50
C ALA A 595 -19.94 -8.87 -1.18
N VAL A 596 -19.75 -9.78 -2.13
CA VAL A 596 -20.84 -10.49 -2.82
C VAL A 596 -21.26 -11.68 -1.99
N ASN A 597 -22.54 -11.80 -1.65
CA ASN A 597 -23.08 -12.93 -0.92
C ASN A 597 -23.34 -14.12 -1.87
N ALA A 598 -22.72 -15.26 -1.58
CA ALA A 598 -22.78 -16.47 -2.40
C ALA A 598 -24.18 -17.09 -2.54
N PHE A 599 -25.15 -16.73 -1.68
CA PHE A 599 -26.50 -17.31 -1.72
C PHE A 599 -27.48 -16.53 -2.59
N ASN A 600 -27.22 -15.25 -2.87
CA ASN A 600 -28.11 -14.40 -3.64
C ASN A 600 -27.41 -13.57 -4.75
N GLY A 601 -26.08 -13.59 -4.80
CA GLY A 601 -25.29 -12.83 -5.78
C GLY A 601 -25.32 -11.31 -5.57
N GLU A 602 -25.88 -10.82 -4.46
CA GLU A 602 -26.02 -9.40 -4.15
C GLU A 602 -24.94 -8.94 -3.16
N SER A 603 -24.51 -7.67 -3.29
CA SER A 603 -23.65 -7.03 -2.30
C SER A 603 -24.48 -6.37 -1.18
N ASN A 604 -23.92 -6.32 0.03
CA ASN A 604 -24.54 -5.71 1.21
C ASN A 604 -25.96 -6.24 1.54
N LYS A 605 -26.23 -7.52 1.27
CA LYS A 605 -27.55 -8.10 1.54
C LYS A 605 -27.44 -9.53 2.02
N VAL A 606 -27.67 -9.74 3.31
CA VAL A 606 -27.52 -11.02 3.99
C VAL A 606 -28.75 -11.32 4.84
N LYS A 607 -28.98 -12.60 5.08
CA LYS A 607 -30.06 -13.06 5.93
C LYS A 607 -29.71 -12.85 7.41
N ASN A 608 -30.49 -12.05 8.11
CA ASN A 608 -30.45 -11.98 9.56
C ASN A 608 -31.03 -13.27 10.14
N GLN A 609 -30.18 -14.06 10.79
CA GLN A 609 -30.52 -15.37 11.33
C GLN A 609 -31.46 -15.32 12.55
N LEU A 610 -31.78 -14.13 13.06
CA LEU A 610 -32.72 -13.93 14.17
C LEU A 610 -34.18 -13.89 13.73
N ASP A 611 -34.46 -13.34 12.55
CA ASP A 611 -35.83 -13.09 12.05
C ASP A 611 -36.04 -13.58 10.60
N GLY A 612 -34.97 -13.98 9.91
CA GLY A 612 -34.98 -14.44 8.52
C GLY A 612 -35.04 -13.33 7.47
N ALA A 613 -35.03 -12.06 7.87
CA ALA A 613 -35.09 -10.93 6.94
C ALA A 613 -33.74 -10.70 6.26
N TYR A 614 -33.76 -10.33 4.98
CA TYR A 614 -32.54 -9.87 4.29
C TYR A 614 -32.30 -8.39 4.58
N VAL A 615 -31.12 -8.08 5.14
CA VAL A 615 -30.72 -6.74 5.59
C VAL A 615 -29.26 -6.48 5.21
N GLU A 616 -28.77 -5.27 5.48
CA GLU A 616 -27.35 -4.95 5.33
C GLU A 616 -26.47 -5.77 6.28
N VAL A 617 -25.23 -6.02 5.88
CA VAL A 617 -24.31 -6.87 6.65
C VAL A 617 -24.05 -6.30 8.05
N SER A 618 -23.79 -5.00 8.14
CA SER A 618 -23.59 -4.31 9.42
C SER A 618 -24.85 -4.30 10.28
N THR A 619 -26.05 -4.21 9.68
CA THR A 619 -27.33 -4.32 10.38
C THR A 619 -27.50 -5.67 11.06
N ALA A 620 -27.26 -6.78 10.34
CA ALA A 620 -27.30 -8.12 10.91
C ALA A 620 -26.26 -8.31 12.03
N ALA A 621 -25.01 -7.89 11.80
CA ALA A 621 -23.93 -8.02 12.77
C ALA A 621 -24.19 -7.22 14.06
N LYS A 622 -24.75 -6.00 13.96
CA LYS A 622 -25.20 -5.21 15.11
C LYS A 622 -26.31 -5.91 15.89
N ALA A 623 -27.29 -6.49 15.19
CA ALA A 623 -28.39 -7.22 15.83
C ALA A 623 -27.87 -8.42 16.64
N TYR A 624 -26.88 -9.17 16.11
CA TYR A 624 -26.21 -10.25 16.84
C TYR A 624 -25.46 -9.72 18.07
N LYS A 625 -24.64 -8.68 17.89
CA LYS A 625 -23.87 -8.06 18.98
C LYS A 625 -24.74 -7.59 20.15
N VAL A 626 -25.87 -6.94 19.89
CA VAL A 626 -26.81 -6.46 20.94
C VAL A 626 -27.34 -7.62 21.78
N LYS A 627 -27.52 -8.80 21.19
CA LYS A 627 -27.92 -10.02 21.90
C LYS A 627 -26.76 -10.82 22.48
N GLY A 628 -25.53 -10.34 22.36
CA GLY A 628 -24.33 -11.06 22.80
C GLY A 628 -23.96 -12.27 21.94
N ILE A 629 -24.54 -12.40 20.74
CA ILE A 629 -24.30 -13.52 19.82
C ILE A 629 -23.06 -13.21 18.98
N SER A 630 -22.11 -14.14 18.94
CA SER A 630 -20.95 -14.08 18.04
C SER A 630 -21.25 -14.70 16.69
N SER A 631 -20.68 -14.16 15.61
CA SER A 631 -20.87 -14.67 14.25
C SER A 631 -19.56 -15.06 13.55
N ILE A 632 -19.69 -15.70 12.39
CA ILE A 632 -18.59 -16.15 11.53
C ILE A 632 -18.77 -15.64 10.09
N VAL A 633 -17.66 -15.33 9.43
CA VAL A 633 -17.59 -15.05 7.98
C VAL A 633 -16.89 -16.21 7.29
N VAL A 634 -17.41 -16.63 6.13
CA VAL A 634 -16.78 -17.65 5.27
C VAL A 634 -16.38 -17.03 3.94
N ALA A 635 -15.18 -17.32 3.44
CA ALA A 635 -14.63 -16.66 2.27
C ALA A 635 -13.81 -17.57 1.33
N GLU A 636 -13.61 -17.07 0.11
CA GLU A 636 -12.83 -17.70 -0.93
C GLU A 636 -11.31 -17.48 -0.76
N ASP A 637 -10.54 -17.56 -1.85
CA ASP A 637 -9.09 -17.37 -1.87
C ASP A 637 -8.69 -15.89 -1.78
N ASN A 638 -7.53 -15.65 -1.17
CA ASN A 638 -6.89 -14.34 -1.03
C ASN A 638 -7.79 -13.29 -0.35
N TYR A 639 -8.52 -13.70 0.68
CA TYR A 639 -9.41 -12.82 1.43
C TYR A 639 -8.63 -11.66 2.08
N GLY A 640 -9.13 -10.43 1.89
CA GLY A 640 -8.50 -9.22 2.40
C GLY A 640 -7.32 -8.72 1.55
N GLU A 641 -7.25 -9.07 0.28
CA GLU A 641 -6.27 -8.49 -0.66
C GLU A 641 -6.40 -6.96 -0.73
N GLY A 642 -5.27 -6.25 -0.85
CA GLY A 642 -5.26 -4.84 -1.20
C GLY A 642 -4.65 -3.92 -0.15
N SER A 643 -5.44 -2.99 0.39
CA SER A 643 -4.94 -1.89 1.21
C SER A 643 -4.61 -2.37 2.63
N SER A 644 -3.63 -1.79 3.30
CA SER A 644 -3.17 -2.23 4.64
C SER A 644 -4.12 -1.93 5.81
N ARG A 645 -5.35 -1.47 5.54
CA ARG A 645 -6.25 -0.85 6.52
C ARG A 645 -6.66 -1.84 7.61
N GLU A 646 -6.30 -1.54 8.85
CA GLU A 646 -6.62 -2.39 10.00
C GLU A 646 -8.12 -2.39 10.38
N HIS A 647 -8.88 -1.38 9.94
CA HIS A 647 -10.33 -1.34 10.16
C HIS A 647 -11.05 -2.57 9.59
N ALA A 648 -10.53 -3.15 8.50
CA ALA A 648 -11.07 -4.41 7.96
C ALA A 648 -11.02 -5.58 8.96
N ALA A 649 -10.17 -5.51 10.00
CA ALA A 649 -10.16 -6.44 11.13
C ALA A 649 -10.85 -5.86 12.39
N MET A 650 -10.73 -4.56 12.65
CA MET A 650 -11.34 -3.94 13.83
C MET A 650 -12.87 -3.85 13.76
N GLU A 651 -13.44 -3.61 12.59
CA GLU A 651 -14.89 -3.54 12.38
C GLU A 651 -15.59 -4.88 12.66
N PRO A 652 -15.18 -6.02 12.06
CA PRO A 652 -15.80 -7.30 12.40
C PRO A 652 -15.56 -7.64 13.88
N ARG A 653 -14.37 -7.35 14.44
CA ARG A 653 -14.10 -7.52 15.86
C ARG A 653 -15.03 -6.70 16.75
N PHE A 654 -15.26 -5.44 16.39
CA PHE A 654 -16.16 -4.52 17.07
C PHE A 654 -17.60 -5.01 17.00
N LEU A 655 -18.03 -5.56 15.86
CA LEU A 655 -19.37 -6.11 15.64
C LEU A 655 -19.53 -7.58 16.09
N ASN A 656 -18.61 -8.06 16.94
CA ASN A 656 -18.64 -9.39 17.57
C ASN A 656 -18.56 -10.58 16.60
N VAL A 657 -17.99 -10.39 15.41
CA VAL A 657 -17.50 -11.49 14.59
C VAL A 657 -16.27 -12.08 15.28
N LYS A 658 -16.20 -13.40 15.41
CA LYS A 658 -15.09 -14.09 16.09
C LYS A 658 -14.14 -14.81 15.15
N VAL A 659 -14.68 -15.35 14.06
CA VAL A 659 -13.96 -16.21 13.13
C VAL A 659 -14.12 -15.67 11.71
N ILE A 660 -13.01 -15.61 10.99
CA ILE A 660 -12.99 -15.53 9.53
C ILE A 660 -12.41 -16.85 9.04
N LEU A 661 -13.18 -17.61 8.28
CA LEU A 661 -12.79 -18.88 7.68
C LEU A 661 -12.66 -18.72 6.17
N ALA A 662 -11.45 -18.80 5.63
CA ALA A 662 -11.18 -18.53 4.21
C ALA A 662 -10.44 -19.70 3.54
N LYS A 663 -10.46 -19.78 2.21
CA LYS A 663 -9.57 -20.70 1.47
C LYS A 663 -8.10 -20.27 1.59
N SER A 664 -7.84 -18.96 1.65
CA SER A 664 -6.53 -18.36 1.91
C SER A 664 -6.68 -16.86 2.23
N PHE A 665 -5.67 -16.26 2.88
CA PHE A 665 -5.64 -14.84 3.25
C PHE A 665 -4.52 -14.06 2.57
N ALA A 666 -4.73 -12.75 2.41
CA ALA A 666 -3.63 -11.81 2.17
C ALA A 666 -2.86 -11.51 3.48
N ARG A 667 -1.52 -11.45 3.40
CA ARG A 667 -0.58 -11.36 4.55
C ARG A 667 -0.95 -10.29 5.60
N ILE A 668 -1.14 -9.05 5.16
CA ILE A 668 -1.39 -7.92 6.07
C ILE A 668 -2.73 -8.10 6.76
N HIS A 669 -3.76 -8.54 6.03
CA HIS A 669 -5.09 -8.71 6.60
C HIS A 669 -5.13 -9.84 7.63
N GLU A 670 -4.49 -10.97 7.35
CA GLU A 670 -4.35 -12.07 8.33
C GLU A 670 -3.70 -11.59 9.63
N THR A 671 -2.62 -10.81 9.52
CA THR A 671 -1.91 -10.23 10.68
C THR A 671 -2.81 -9.28 11.45
N ASN A 672 -3.56 -8.41 10.75
CA ASN A 672 -4.52 -7.50 11.37
C ASN A 672 -5.61 -8.26 12.14
N LEU A 673 -6.17 -9.34 11.59
CA LEU A 673 -7.17 -10.17 12.29
C LEU A 673 -6.62 -10.74 13.60
N LYS A 674 -5.40 -11.31 13.55
CA LYS A 674 -4.69 -11.84 14.72
C LYS A 674 -4.44 -10.77 15.79
N LYS A 675 -3.98 -9.58 15.37
CA LYS A 675 -3.73 -8.44 16.25
C LYS A 675 -5.00 -7.96 16.98
N GLN A 676 -6.16 -8.07 16.34
CA GLN A 676 -7.45 -7.72 16.95
C GLN A 676 -8.08 -8.88 17.76
N GLY A 677 -7.35 -9.98 17.95
CA GLY A 677 -7.80 -11.14 18.73
C GLY A 677 -8.94 -11.91 18.06
N MET A 678 -9.04 -11.84 16.72
CA MET A 678 -9.94 -12.69 15.93
C MET A 678 -9.23 -13.99 15.52
N LEU A 679 -10.01 -14.99 15.13
CA LEU A 679 -9.51 -16.25 14.57
C LEU A 679 -9.58 -16.23 13.04
N ALA A 680 -8.46 -15.91 12.40
CA ALA A 680 -8.21 -16.15 10.96
C ALA A 680 -7.84 -17.63 10.72
N LEU A 681 -8.74 -18.40 10.13
CA LEU A 681 -8.59 -19.85 9.90
C LEU A 681 -8.69 -20.21 8.41
N THR A 682 -7.95 -21.22 7.99
CA THR A 682 -8.01 -21.74 6.61
C THR A 682 -8.58 -23.15 6.55
N PHE A 683 -9.29 -23.47 5.47
CA PHE A 683 -9.78 -24.82 5.25
C PHE A 683 -8.62 -25.80 5.00
N CYS A 684 -8.61 -26.96 5.64
CA CYS A 684 -7.68 -28.04 5.26
C CYS A 684 -7.99 -28.56 3.85
N ASN A 685 -9.28 -28.70 3.52
CA ASN A 685 -9.76 -28.97 2.18
C ASN A 685 -10.61 -27.80 1.69
N LYS A 686 -10.15 -27.11 0.64
CA LYS A 686 -10.84 -25.93 0.10
C LYS A 686 -12.27 -26.22 -0.40
N ASP A 687 -12.60 -27.48 -0.71
CA ASP A 687 -13.94 -27.87 -1.13
C ASP A 687 -14.95 -27.89 0.03
N ASP A 688 -14.49 -27.91 1.28
CA ASP A 688 -15.37 -27.78 2.46
C ASP A 688 -16.06 -26.41 2.52
N TYR A 689 -15.54 -25.42 1.80
CA TYR A 689 -16.26 -24.16 1.53
C TYR A 689 -17.67 -24.43 1.00
N ASN A 690 -17.86 -25.45 0.15
CA ASN A 690 -19.14 -25.77 -0.48
C ASN A 690 -20.15 -26.40 0.48
N LYS A 691 -19.70 -26.97 1.61
CA LYS A 691 -20.59 -27.58 2.62
C LYS A 691 -21.36 -26.54 3.42
N VAL A 692 -20.82 -25.33 3.56
CA VAL A 692 -21.43 -24.24 4.33
C VAL A 692 -22.71 -23.74 3.64
N GLN A 693 -23.84 -23.85 4.34
CA GLN A 693 -25.17 -23.40 3.91
C GLN A 693 -25.60 -22.13 4.64
N GLU A 694 -26.58 -21.40 4.08
CA GLU A 694 -26.98 -20.08 4.56
C GLU A 694 -27.57 -20.10 5.98
N ASP A 695 -28.33 -21.17 6.30
CA ASP A 695 -29.05 -21.31 7.56
C ASP A 695 -28.24 -22.06 8.65
N ASP A 696 -26.96 -22.35 8.40
CA ASP A 696 -26.13 -23.12 9.32
C ASP A 696 -25.92 -22.42 10.66
N ARG A 697 -25.81 -23.25 11.71
CA ARG A 697 -25.20 -22.86 12.97
C ARG A 697 -23.82 -23.50 13.08
N ILE A 698 -22.81 -22.66 13.29
CA ILE A 698 -21.43 -23.03 13.11
C ILE A 698 -20.72 -23.01 14.45
N SER A 699 -20.14 -24.14 14.83
CA SER A 699 -19.33 -24.27 16.05
C SER A 699 -17.86 -24.49 15.70
N LEU A 700 -16.97 -23.88 16.47
CA LEU A 700 -15.52 -24.07 16.41
C LEU A 700 -15.05 -24.63 17.75
N THR A 701 -14.46 -25.82 17.70
CA THR A 701 -14.01 -26.58 18.88
C THR A 701 -12.51 -26.83 18.86
N GLY A 702 -11.94 -27.10 20.05
CA GLY A 702 -10.50 -27.34 20.24
C GLY A 702 -9.72 -26.09 20.67
N LEU A 703 -10.40 -25.03 21.11
CA LEU A 703 -9.72 -23.77 21.50
C LEU A 703 -8.94 -23.90 22.81
N LYS A 704 -9.26 -24.88 23.65
CA LYS A 704 -8.52 -25.14 24.90
C LYS A 704 -7.12 -25.69 24.63
N GLU A 705 -6.99 -26.51 23.60
CA GLU A 705 -5.76 -27.13 23.14
C GLU A 705 -5.05 -26.30 22.05
N PHE A 706 -5.53 -25.09 21.77
CA PHE A 706 -5.00 -24.22 20.72
C PHE A 706 -3.52 -23.92 20.94
N ALA A 707 -2.68 -24.47 20.05
CA ALA A 707 -1.23 -24.42 20.07
C ALA A 707 -0.68 -24.30 18.62
N PRO A 708 0.57 -23.86 18.42
CA PRO A 708 1.16 -23.80 17.08
C PRO A 708 1.11 -25.17 16.38
N GLY A 709 0.65 -25.17 15.13
CA GLY A 709 0.50 -26.39 14.32
C GLY A 709 -0.69 -27.30 14.72
N SER A 710 -1.45 -26.95 15.75
CA SER A 710 -2.71 -27.64 16.05
C SER A 710 -3.75 -27.40 14.95
N LYS A 711 -4.76 -28.26 14.88
CA LYS A 711 -5.95 -28.05 14.05
C LYS A 711 -7.15 -27.81 14.95
N LEU A 712 -8.12 -27.06 14.44
CA LEU A 712 -9.40 -26.86 15.08
C LEU A 712 -10.49 -27.57 14.25
N THR A 713 -11.64 -27.83 14.85
CA THR A 713 -12.75 -28.50 14.16
C THR A 713 -13.93 -27.56 14.02
N VAL A 714 -14.40 -27.39 12.78
CA VAL A 714 -15.65 -26.71 12.47
C VAL A 714 -16.76 -27.76 12.38
N ILE A 715 -17.87 -27.49 13.04
CA ILE A 715 -19.09 -28.29 12.99
C ILE A 715 -20.21 -27.42 12.43
N LEU A 716 -20.80 -27.84 11.32
CA LEU A 716 -21.96 -27.22 10.70
C LEU A 716 -23.20 -27.98 11.16
N LYS A 717 -24.14 -27.28 11.79
CA LYS A 717 -25.47 -27.80 12.06
C LYS A 717 -26.44 -27.21 11.05
N HIS A 718 -26.91 -28.06 10.15
CA HIS A 718 -27.82 -27.68 9.09
C HIS A 718 -29.25 -27.52 9.59
N LYS A 719 -30.06 -26.80 8.82
CA LYS A 719 -31.46 -26.51 9.16
C LYS A 719 -32.34 -27.77 9.26
N ASP A 720 -32.03 -28.80 8.48
CA ASP A 720 -32.74 -30.08 8.48
C ASP A 720 -32.34 -31.00 9.66
N GLY A 721 -31.38 -30.57 10.48
CA GLY A 721 -30.85 -31.31 11.62
C GLY A 721 -29.67 -32.23 11.30
N SER A 722 -29.24 -32.31 10.03
CA SER A 722 -27.99 -32.98 9.66
C SER A 722 -26.77 -32.16 10.11
N GLU A 723 -25.63 -32.83 10.23
CA GLU A 723 -24.37 -32.21 10.63
C GLU A 723 -23.24 -32.60 9.68
N ASP A 724 -22.43 -31.62 9.30
CA ASP A 724 -21.14 -31.80 8.65
C ASP A 724 -20.03 -31.35 9.61
N SER A 725 -18.85 -31.96 9.52
CA SER A 725 -17.67 -31.49 10.24
C SER A 725 -16.40 -31.63 9.41
N PHE A 726 -15.46 -30.73 9.66
CA PHE A 726 -14.15 -30.73 9.00
C PHE A 726 -13.10 -30.02 9.84
N GLU A 727 -11.84 -30.38 9.61
CA GLU A 727 -10.69 -29.73 10.23
C GLU A 727 -10.33 -28.43 9.50
N VAL A 728 -9.89 -27.44 10.28
CA VAL A 728 -9.34 -26.17 9.79
C VAL A 728 -7.96 -25.96 10.39
N GLU A 729 -7.12 -25.26 9.64
CA GLU A 729 -5.74 -24.94 9.97
C GLU A 729 -5.56 -23.45 10.24
N HIS A 730 -4.40 -23.11 10.80
CA HIS A 730 -4.06 -21.76 11.20
C HIS A 730 -2.54 -21.55 11.20
N THR A 731 -2.08 -20.31 11.13
CA THR A 731 -0.64 -19.99 11.14
C THR A 731 -0.17 -19.29 12.43
N TYR A 732 -0.92 -19.44 13.53
CA TYR A 732 -0.59 -18.83 14.82
C TYR A 732 0.63 -19.48 15.46
N ASN A 733 1.53 -18.64 15.96
CA ASN A 733 2.56 -19.02 16.93
C ASN A 733 2.11 -18.71 18.37
N ASP A 734 2.94 -19.04 19.36
CA ASP A 734 2.62 -18.85 20.78
C ASP A 734 2.28 -17.39 21.13
N THR A 735 3.02 -16.42 20.56
CA THR A 735 2.79 -14.99 20.79
C THR A 735 1.43 -14.56 20.23
N GLN A 736 1.10 -14.97 19.01
CA GLN A 736 -0.18 -14.66 18.38
C GLN A 736 -1.36 -15.33 19.12
N ILE A 737 -1.18 -16.55 19.66
CA ILE A 737 -2.18 -17.20 20.52
C ILE A 737 -2.37 -16.41 21.82
N ALA A 738 -1.28 -15.87 22.39
CA ALA A 738 -1.39 -15.02 23.57
C ALA A 738 -2.17 -13.72 23.28
N TRP A 739 -2.05 -13.13 22.08
CA TRP A 739 -2.88 -12.00 21.65
C TRP A 739 -4.37 -12.38 21.60
N PHE A 740 -4.71 -13.51 20.99
CA PHE A 740 -6.08 -14.03 20.97
C PHE A 740 -6.63 -14.18 22.39
N LYS A 741 -5.89 -14.85 23.29
CA LYS A 741 -6.30 -15.07 24.69
C LYS A 741 -6.49 -13.74 25.44
N ALA A 742 -5.63 -12.76 25.22
CA ALA A 742 -5.74 -11.42 25.82
C ALA A 742 -6.88 -10.58 25.22
N GLY A 743 -7.45 -10.98 24.08
CA GLY A 743 -8.51 -10.28 23.36
C GLY A 743 -8.02 -9.36 22.24
N SER A 744 -6.73 -9.00 22.28
CA SER A 744 -5.97 -8.28 21.24
C SER A 744 -4.47 -8.26 21.59
N ALA A 745 -3.62 -7.93 20.63
CA ALA A 745 -2.20 -7.69 20.85
C ALA A 745 -1.94 -6.47 21.74
N LEU A 746 -2.75 -5.42 21.62
CA LEU A 746 -2.66 -4.23 22.46
C LEU A 746 -2.93 -4.57 23.93
N ASN A 747 -3.95 -5.39 24.20
CA ASN A 747 -4.25 -5.87 25.55
C ASN A 747 -3.11 -6.72 26.13
N PHE A 748 -2.46 -7.51 25.28
CA PHE A 748 -1.30 -8.31 25.68
C PHE A 748 -0.10 -7.42 26.02
N ALA A 749 0.19 -6.41 25.19
CA ALA A 749 1.27 -5.47 25.42
C ALA A 749 1.06 -4.63 26.69
N ALA A 750 -0.16 -4.16 26.95
CA ALA A 750 -0.47 -3.36 28.15
C ALA A 750 -0.33 -4.12 29.48
N LYS A 751 -0.25 -5.45 29.46
CA LYS A 751 0.00 -6.29 30.65
C LYS A 751 1.48 -6.50 30.94
N LYS A 752 2.37 -6.19 29.99
CA LYS A 752 3.83 -6.28 30.14
C LYS A 752 4.39 -4.92 30.50
#